data_AF-A0A7X3A6Z1-F1
#
_entry.id   AF-A0A7X3A6Z1-F1
#
_cell.length_a   1.000
_cell.length_b   1.000
_cell.length_c   1.000
_cell.angle_alpha   90.00
_cell.angle_beta   90.00
_cell.angle_gamma   90.00
#
_symmetry.space_group_name_H-M   'P 1'
#
loop_
_entity.id
_entity.type
_entity.pdbx_description
1 polymer ?
#
loop_
_entity_poly.entity_id
_entity_poly.type
_entity_poly.pdbx_seq_one_letter_code
_entity_poly.pdbx_strand_id
1 'polypeptide(L)'
;MTVYIEPRESARYAFGEEENRILELLATRYVGANPPIPFAYRAFSQQGILQNEEGLYDMNLGSRWPQAKNGDYAYVYGLVWSDNERSIDCNLEPHGPIRLYMNEQQLFRTSAVEEMRPDACVVIPMLLAKGWNRILIEARRTPAGFGCRFGVVEAKVRILNVLAPFSGRDGSAGWVFSEPVKQPCYGEGQFPDDRQPEENTGIRWLPRTKWQSEEEKLPNLERLFGRPENTVAGYGWTRLPLTGDRTIVLEGRVFGPASVWLDGRLALTMTEAGAFRESVELVSGSGHLLIRTANSAQGWGFELNASADGEPLSLKQPVRIHGCGGDWLYAGPIDANVELEATDVCQLSALLPAVDLQGQPSGSTYWSLDMPATRLRPFYENAMLSNNWTTGAATNFGRWDYPLGVTMYGLLRMARELNRKDLANYAFSHIRTCTDMYDYALWDRREYGFPSVNHQLVLMRMLDNCGSFGSAMLEAQLQEGDGMFRRIADSITDFMLKGLERREDGAFFRLSEGEYFDNTMWADDLYMSAPFLTRYAVVTGNRETMDEAARQFLLFRQYLFIEEEQIMSHVYDFKYGQATKVPWGRGNGWVLFSLSELLERLPEDHPDRAALLDFFKAMCAGVADLQSGSGLWRQVLNEPDAYEEASCTAMFAYAFARGIRFGWLSSDRDYAAAARKAWRGLTEKAIDRSGNVYGVCSGSRYSFSPDYYMYDLRTVVNDNHGIGIMMLAGVEVSMLNSLNGT
;
A
#
# COMPACT_ATOMS: atom_id res chain seq x y z
N MET A 1 31.41 1.40 21.25
CA MET A 1 31.46 1.36 19.77
C MET A 1 30.41 0.37 19.33
N THR A 2 29.47 0.78 18.48
CA THR A 2 28.41 -0.10 18.02
C THR A 2 28.99 -1.11 17.02
N VAL A 3 28.65 -2.38 17.18
CA VAL A 3 29.08 -3.46 16.29
C VAL A 3 27.82 -4.20 15.88
N TYR A 4 27.47 -4.11 14.59
CA TYR A 4 26.32 -4.82 14.04
C TYR A 4 26.69 -6.15 13.40
N ILE A 5 27.86 -6.21 12.77
CA ILE A 5 28.36 -7.38 12.04
C ILE A 5 29.83 -7.64 12.37
N GLU A 6 30.27 -8.89 12.25
CA GLU A 6 31.69 -9.23 12.37
C GLU A 6 32.46 -8.72 11.13
N PRO A 7 33.68 -8.17 11.25
CA PRO A 7 34.42 -7.63 10.11
C PRO A 7 34.49 -8.52 8.86
N ARG A 8 34.63 -9.85 8.99
CA ARG A 8 34.68 -10.82 7.88
C ARG A 8 33.33 -11.03 7.18
N GLU A 9 32.25 -10.62 7.83
CA GLU A 9 30.91 -10.62 7.28
C GLU A 9 30.63 -9.36 6.48
N SER A 10 31.42 -8.29 6.63
CA SER A 10 31.19 -7.01 5.97
C SER A 10 31.37 -7.06 4.45
N ALA A 11 30.60 -6.22 3.73
CA ALA A 11 30.77 -6.01 2.30
C ALA A 11 32.16 -5.47 1.99
N ARG A 12 32.71 -4.61 2.85
CA ARG A 12 34.08 -4.09 2.72
C ARG A 12 35.13 -5.20 2.72
N TYR A 13 35.03 -6.16 3.63
CA TYR A 13 35.97 -7.28 3.68
C TYR A 13 35.90 -8.14 2.41
N ALA A 14 34.70 -8.33 1.86
CA ALA A 14 34.49 -9.15 0.67
C ALA A 14 34.87 -8.44 -0.65
N PHE A 15 34.61 -7.14 -0.77
CA PHE A 15 34.70 -6.39 -2.03
C PHE A 15 35.66 -5.18 -2.00
N GLY A 16 36.30 -4.91 -0.86
CA GLY A 16 37.26 -3.80 -0.73
C GLY A 16 36.62 -2.44 -1.03
N GLU A 17 37.32 -1.60 -1.80
CA GLU A 17 36.81 -0.29 -2.24
C GLU A 17 36.03 -0.35 -3.56
N GLU A 18 35.57 -1.51 -4.02
CA GLU A 18 34.78 -1.60 -5.26
C GLU A 18 33.33 -1.10 -5.04
N GLU A 19 33.09 0.22 -5.05
CA GLU A 19 31.77 0.80 -4.71
C GLU A 19 30.64 0.27 -5.60
N ASN A 20 30.89 0.14 -6.91
CA ASN A 20 29.90 -0.38 -7.86
C ASN A 20 29.44 -1.80 -7.52
N ARG A 21 30.33 -2.66 -7.02
CA ARG A 21 29.97 -4.03 -6.61
C ARG A 21 29.14 -4.04 -5.33
N ILE A 22 29.44 -3.14 -4.39
CA ILE A 22 28.66 -2.99 -3.16
C ILE A 22 27.26 -2.43 -3.47
N LEU A 23 27.15 -1.47 -4.41
CA LEU A 23 25.87 -0.96 -4.87
C LEU A 23 25.04 -2.06 -5.54
N GLU A 24 25.64 -2.80 -6.48
CA GLU A 24 24.99 -3.92 -7.14
C GLU A 24 24.49 -4.97 -6.14
N LEU A 25 25.27 -5.26 -5.10
CA LEU A 25 24.91 -6.17 -4.01
C LEU A 25 23.65 -5.68 -3.26
N LEU A 26 23.59 -4.40 -2.88
CA LEU A 26 22.45 -3.81 -2.18
C LEU A 26 21.15 -3.91 -3.01
N ALA A 27 21.20 -3.49 -4.29
CA ALA A 27 20.00 -3.53 -5.13
C ALA A 27 19.55 -4.96 -5.44
N THR A 28 20.48 -5.85 -5.79
CA THR A 28 20.15 -7.23 -6.09
C THR A 28 19.59 -7.94 -4.86
N ARG A 29 20.13 -7.64 -3.66
CA ARG A 29 19.59 -8.17 -2.40
C ARG A 29 18.15 -7.71 -2.17
N TYR A 30 17.86 -6.43 -2.36
CA TYR A 30 16.51 -5.88 -2.19
C TYR A 30 15.51 -6.48 -3.20
N VAL A 31 15.87 -6.49 -4.49
CA VAL A 31 15.02 -7.04 -5.55
C VAL A 31 14.76 -8.53 -5.33
N GLY A 32 15.79 -9.30 -4.96
CA GLY A 32 15.66 -10.72 -4.65
C GLY A 32 14.81 -11.01 -3.40
N ALA A 33 14.78 -10.10 -2.42
CA ALA A 33 13.92 -10.21 -1.25
C ALA A 33 12.46 -9.83 -1.52
N ASN A 34 12.21 -9.02 -2.56
CA ASN A 34 10.91 -8.45 -2.86
C ASN A 34 10.49 -8.79 -4.31
N PRO A 35 10.29 -10.07 -4.65
CA PRO A 35 9.88 -10.44 -6.01
C PRO A 35 8.53 -9.80 -6.39
N PRO A 36 8.27 -9.59 -7.69
CA PRO A 36 7.04 -8.99 -8.19
C PRO A 36 5.85 -9.95 -8.10
N ILE A 37 5.44 -10.29 -6.87
CA ILE A 37 4.27 -11.10 -6.60
C ILE A 37 3.03 -10.22 -6.85
N PRO A 38 2.07 -10.66 -7.69
CA PRO A 38 0.86 -9.89 -7.96
C PRO A 38 -0.04 -9.80 -6.72
N PHE A 39 -1.02 -8.89 -6.75
CA PHE A 39 -2.08 -8.86 -5.75
C PHE A 39 -2.80 -10.21 -5.66
N ALA A 40 -3.23 -10.55 -4.46
CA ALA A 40 -4.12 -11.67 -4.26
C ALA A 40 -5.54 -11.25 -4.65
N TYR A 41 -6.03 -11.76 -5.77
CA TYR A 41 -7.40 -11.54 -6.19
C TYR A 41 -8.32 -12.54 -5.50
N ARG A 42 -9.33 -12.05 -4.79
CA ARG A 42 -10.22 -12.86 -3.97
C ARG A 42 -11.68 -12.58 -4.30
N ALA A 43 -12.51 -13.61 -4.16
CA ALA A 43 -13.95 -13.46 -4.09
C ALA A 43 -14.32 -12.66 -2.83
N PHE A 44 -15.10 -11.59 -3.01
CA PHE A 44 -15.60 -10.76 -1.93
C PHE A 44 -17.09 -10.47 -2.14
N SER A 45 -17.93 -10.80 -1.15
CA SER A 45 -19.37 -10.54 -1.26
C SER A 45 -19.73 -9.16 -0.75
N GLN A 46 -20.46 -8.40 -1.55
CA GLN A 46 -20.96 -7.07 -1.21
C GLN A 46 -22.00 -7.11 -0.07
N GLN A 47 -22.58 -8.29 0.21
CA GLN A 47 -23.49 -8.51 1.33
C GLN A 47 -22.78 -8.82 2.66
N GLY A 48 -21.45 -8.93 2.63
CA GLY A 48 -20.59 -9.18 3.79
C GLY A 48 -20.54 -8.00 4.78
N ILE A 49 -19.64 -8.11 5.75
CA ILE A 49 -19.30 -7.02 6.67
C ILE A 49 -18.29 -6.09 5.97
N LEU A 50 -18.70 -4.84 5.74
CA LEU A 50 -17.89 -3.81 5.08
C LEU A 50 -17.13 -2.98 6.13
N GLN A 51 -16.19 -2.16 5.67
CA GLN A 51 -15.44 -1.25 6.52
C GLN A 51 -15.98 0.18 6.43
N ASN A 52 -15.74 1.00 7.45
CA ASN A 52 -15.89 2.45 7.36
C ASN A 52 -14.59 3.13 6.83
N GLU A 53 -14.58 4.46 6.73
CA GLU A 53 -13.42 5.20 6.21
C GLU A 53 -12.18 5.11 7.12
N GLU A 54 -12.37 4.76 8.40
CA GLU A 54 -11.32 4.49 9.38
C GLU A 54 -10.74 3.07 9.26
N GLY A 55 -11.35 2.21 8.43
CA GLY A 55 -10.93 0.82 8.25
C GLY A 55 -11.46 -0.15 9.30
N LEU A 56 -12.44 0.26 10.12
CA LEU A 56 -13.14 -0.61 11.07
C LEU A 56 -14.27 -1.35 10.35
N TYR A 57 -14.34 -2.66 10.54
CA TYR A 57 -15.44 -3.50 10.05
C TYR A 57 -16.72 -3.18 10.81
N ASP A 58 -17.78 -2.76 10.10
CA ASP A 58 -19.08 -2.43 10.68
C ASP A 58 -19.93 -3.70 10.85
N MET A 59 -19.85 -4.26 12.06
CA MET A 59 -20.59 -5.43 12.50
C MET A 59 -21.87 -5.03 13.24
N ASN A 60 -22.59 -4.00 12.77
CA ASN A 60 -23.90 -3.63 13.31
C ASN A 60 -24.97 -4.67 12.94
N LEU A 61 -25.03 -5.73 13.75
CA LEU A 61 -25.99 -6.82 13.60
C LEU A 61 -27.42 -6.37 13.89
N GLY A 62 -27.61 -5.26 14.62
CA GLY A 62 -28.93 -4.71 14.90
C GLY A 62 -29.63 -4.18 13.65
N SER A 63 -28.90 -3.48 12.79
CA SER A 63 -29.41 -3.02 11.48
C SER A 63 -29.64 -4.17 10.52
N ARG A 64 -28.81 -5.23 10.58
CA ARG A 64 -28.96 -6.43 9.74
C ARG A 64 -30.14 -7.30 10.18
N TRP A 65 -30.40 -7.36 11.48
CA TRP A 65 -31.47 -8.16 12.07
C TRP A 65 -32.41 -7.33 12.95
N PRO A 66 -33.25 -6.44 12.37
CA PRO A 66 -34.20 -5.63 13.14
C PRO A 66 -35.20 -6.48 13.95
N GLN A 67 -35.43 -7.72 13.49
CA GLN A 67 -36.36 -8.68 14.07
C GLN A 67 -35.76 -9.49 15.24
N ALA A 68 -34.46 -9.33 15.53
CA ALA A 68 -33.79 -10.06 16.61
C ALA A 68 -34.37 -9.66 17.98
N LYS A 69 -34.64 -10.66 18.83
CA LYS A 69 -35.23 -10.44 20.16
C LYS A 69 -34.13 -10.23 21.20
N ASN A 70 -34.45 -9.49 22.26
CA ASN A 70 -33.55 -9.34 23.40
C ASN A 70 -33.15 -10.71 23.95
N GLY A 71 -31.85 -10.92 24.13
CA GLY A 71 -31.27 -12.19 24.54
C GLY A 71 -30.85 -13.12 23.41
N ASP A 72 -31.22 -12.84 22.16
CA ASP A 72 -30.70 -13.57 20.99
C ASP A 72 -29.19 -13.33 20.85
N TYR A 73 -28.49 -14.31 20.29
CA TYR A 73 -27.05 -14.27 20.01
C TYR A 73 -26.80 -14.24 18.51
N ALA A 74 -25.70 -13.65 18.08
CA ALA A 74 -25.16 -13.84 16.74
C ALA A 74 -23.64 -13.85 16.78
N TYR A 75 -23.04 -14.51 15.80
CA TYR A 75 -21.61 -14.74 15.73
C TYR A 75 -21.04 -14.10 14.48
N VAL A 76 -19.84 -13.55 14.59
CA VAL A 76 -19.00 -13.12 13.47
C VAL A 76 -17.69 -13.90 13.55
N TYR A 77 -17.27 -14.56 12.47
CA TYR A 77 -16.13 -15.46 12.45
C TYR A 77 -15.21 -15.18 11.26
N GLY A 78 -13.90 -15.22 11.48
CA GLY A 78 -12.91 -14.88 10.47
C GLY A 78 -11.53 -15.48 10.76
N LEU A 79 -10.74 -15.64 9.69
CA LEU A 79 -9.38 -16.16 9.72
C LEU A 79 -8.38 -15.06 9.34
N VAL A 80 -7.28 -14.97 10.09
CA VAL A 80 -6.20 -14.01 9.85
C VAL A 80 -4.86 -14.75 9.80
N TRP A 81 -4.18 -14.67 8.65
CA TRP A 81 -2.82 -15.18 8.52
C TRP A 81 -1.79 -14.22 9.12
N SER A 82 -0.77 -14.77 9.78
CA SER A 82 0.43 -14.04 10.19
C SER A 82 1.69 -14.83 9.83
N ASP A 83 2.67 -14.20 9.16
CA ASP A 83 3.93 -14.86 8.78
C ASP A 83 4.82 -15.19 9.99
N ASN A 84 4.64 -14.45 11.09
CA ASN A 84 5.41 -14.57 12.32
C ASN A 84 4.53 -14.27 13.54
N GLU A 85 5.03 -14.58 14.72
CA GLU A 85 4.41 -14.11 15.97
C GLU A 85 4.54 -12.58 16.06
N ARG A 86 3.44 -11.88 16.30
CA ARG A 86 3.42 -10.41 16.37
C ARG A 86 2.21 -9.88 17.12
N SER A 87 2.35 -8.72 17.74
CA SER A 87 1.23 -8.01 18.36
C SER A 87 0.65 -6.96 17.40
N ILE A 88 -0.67 -6.86 17.37
CA ILE A 88 -1.41 -5.80 16.68
C ILE A 88 -2.51 -5.27 17.59
N ASP A 89 -2.62 -3.96 17.71
CA ASP A 89 -3.66 -3.33 18.52
C ASP A 89 -4.94 -3.15 17.70
N CYS A 90 -6.08 -3.53 18.29
CA CYS A 90 -7.38 -3.43 17.65
C CYS A 90 -8.33 -2.51 18.42
N ASN A 91 -9.09 -1.71 17.70
CA ASN A 91 -10.21 -0.94 18.23
C ASN A 91 -11.49 -1.78 18.19
N LEU A 92 -12.21 -1.77 19.31
CA LEU A 92 -13.55 -2.34 19.43
C LEU A 92 -14.52 -1.26 19.94
N GLU A 93 -15.53 -0.96 19.13
CA GLU A 93 -16.63 -0.03 19.46
C GLU A 93 -17.92 -0.83 19.65
N PRO A 94 -18.34 -1.15 20.89
CA PRO A 94 -19.49 -2.00 21.09
C PRO A 94 -20.80 -1.26 20.83
N HIS A 95 -21.74 -1.93 20.15
CA HIS A 95 -23.15 -1.50 20.09
C HIS A 95 -24.01 -2.26 21.11
N GLY A 96 -23.42 -3.11 21.94
CA GLY A 96 -24.10 -3.92 22.95
C GLY A 96 -23.10 -4.88 23.60
N PRO A 97 -23.58 -5.90 24.35
CA PRO A 97 -22.69 -6.88 24.95
C PRO A 97 -21.90 -7.69 23.91
N ILE A 98 -20.58 -7.67 24.03
CA ILE A 98 -19.64 -8.37 23.15
C ILE A 98 -18.69 -9.25 23.96
N ARG A 99 -18.41 -10.44 23.42
CA ARG A 99 -17.24 -11.24 23.78
C ARG A 99 -16.39 -11.48 22.54
N LEU A 100 -15.10 -11.16 22.64
CA LEU A 100 -14.11 -11.35 21.60
C LEU A 100 -13.20 -12.51 21.99
N TYR A 101 -13.07 -13.46 21.08
CA TYR A 101 -12.23 -14.63 21.23
C TYR A 101 -11.18 -14.69 20.13
N MET A 102 -9.98 -15.12 20.48
CA MET A 102 -8.89 -15.39 19.54
C MET A 102 -8.29 -16.75 19.84
N ASN A 103 -8.18 -17.60 18.83
CA ASN A 103 -7.63 -18.95 18.94
C ASN A 103 -8.25 -19.74 20.11
N GLU A 104 -9.59 -19.75 20.18
CA GLU A 104 -10.39 -20.43 21.21
C GLU A 104 -10.24 -19.89 22.64
N GLN A 105 -9.53 -18.79 22.86
CA GLN A 105 -9.40 -18.14 24.17
C GLN A 105 -10.15 -16.82 24.21
N GLN A 106 -10.80 -16.49 25.33
CA GLN A 106 -11.46 -15.20 25.49
C GLN A 106 -10.43 -14.09 25.68
N LEU A 107 -10.34 -13.18 24.71
CA LEU A 107 -9.43 -12.04 24.76
C LEU A 107 -10.05 -10.84 25.47
N PHE A 108 -11.34 -10.62 25.26
CA PHE A 108 -12.04 -9.47 25.82
C PHE A 108 -13.54 -9.73 25.99
N ARG A 109 -14.15 -9.03 26.96
CA ARG A 109 -15.58 -8.97 27.16
C ARG A 109 -15.96 -7.56 27.64
N THR A 110 -17.03 -7.00 27.10
CA THR A 110 -17.58 -5.72 27.55
C THR A 110 -18.07 -5.80 29.00
N SER A 111 -17.87 -4.71 29.75
CA SER A 111 -18.50 -4.49 31.06
C SER A 111 -19.74 -3.60 30.89
N ALA A 112 -20.43 -3.35 32.01
CA ALA A 112 -21.56 -2.43 32.02
C ALA A 112 -21.18 -1.00 31.60
N VAL A 113 -19.91 -0.60 31.71
CA VAL A 113 -19.45 0.74 31.33
C VAL A 113 -19.42 0.89 29.81
N GLU A 114 -18.76 -0.03 29.10
CA GLU A 114 -18.70 0.01 27.65
C GLU A 114 -20.07 -0.19 27.01
N GLU A 115 -20.92 -1.06 27.61
CA GLU A 115 -22.26 -1.35 27.09
C GLU A 115 -23.22 -0.14 27.16
N MET A 116 -23.00 0.78 28.12
CA MET A 116 -23.88 1.93 28.35
C MET A 116 -23.36 3.22 27.72
N ARG A 117 -22.15 3.20 27.15
CA ARG A 117 -21.51 4.34 26.49
C ARG A 117 -21.53 4.15 24.98
N PRO A 118 -22.39 4.88 24.24
CA PRO A 118 -22.48 4.76 22.79
C PRO A 118 -21.19 5.11 22.04
N ASP A 119 -20.31 5.88 22.68
CA ASP A 119 -19.00 6.34 22.19
C ASP A 119 -17.83 5.51 22.72
N ALA A 120 -18.09 4.38 23.39
CA ALA A 120 -17.02 3.54 23.92
C ALA A 120 -16.13 3.00 22.79
N CYS A 121 -14.82 3.16 22.96
CA CYS A 121 -13.81 2.53 22.13
C CYS A 121 -12.76 1.92 23.06
N VAL A 122 -12.47 0.63 22.84
CA VAL A 122 -11.49 -0.12 23.63
C VAL A 122 -10.36 -0.58 22.71
N VAL A 123 -9.12 -0.30 23.11
CA VAL A 123 -7.92 -0.82 22.45
C VAL A 123 -7.58 -2.17 23.06
N ILE A 124 -7.54 -3.22 22.23
CA ILE A 124 -7.31 -4.59 22.62
C ILE A 124 -6.05 -5.11 21.89
N PRO A 125 -4.97 -5.46 22.61
CA PRO A 125 -3.78 -6.04 21.99
C PRO A 125 -4.07 -7.49 21.56
N MET A 126 -3.88 -7.78 20.28
CA MET A 126 -3.98 -9.12 19.71
C MET A 126 -2.58 -9.68 19.42
N LEU A 127 -2.21 -10.75 20.12
CA LEU A 127 -0.97 -11.49 19.84
C LEU A 127 -1.24 -12.58 18.80
N LEU A 128 -0.95 -12.28 17.53
CA LEU A 128 -1.09 -13.23 16.45
C LEU A 128 0.04 -14.26 16.52
N ALA A 129 -0.33 -15.53 16.50
CA ALA A 129 0.62 -16.63 16.31
C ALA A 129 1.02 -16.74 14.84
N LYS A 130 2.19 -17.31 14.57
CA LYS A 130 2.57 -17.69 13.21
C LYS A 130 1.54 -18.67 12.62
N GLY A 131 1.04 -18.38 11.42
CA GLY A 131 0.03 -19.16 10.72
C GLY A 131 -1.37 -18.58 10.84
N TRP A 132 -2.38 -19.45 10.80
CA TRP A 132 -3.80 -19.07 10.87
C TRP A 132 -4.25 -18.77 12.30
N ASN A 133 -4.75 -17.56 12.50
CA ASN A 133 -5.41 -17.12 13.72
C ASN A 133 -6.92 -17.04 13.50
N ARG A 134 -7.69 -17.58 14.45
CA ARG A 134 -9.16 -17.63 14.41
C ARG A 134 -9.71 -16.52 15.29
N ILE A 135 -10.56 -15.67 14.75
CA ILE A 135 -11.21 -14.58 15.50
C ILE A 135 -12.71 -14.81 15.48
N LEU A 136 -13.31 -14.95 16.67
CA LEU A 136 -14.75 -15.10 16.84
C LEU A 136 -15.27 -13.98 17.73
N ILE A 137 -16.31 -13.29 17.27
CA ILE A 137 -17.04 -12.29 18.04
C ILE A 137 -18.44 -12.84 18.32
N GLU A 138 -18.78 -12.96 19.60
CA GLU A 138 -20.14 -13.22 20.05
C GLU A 138 -20.80 -11.89 20.42
N ALA A 139 -21.94 -11.61 19.81
CA ALA A 139 -22.78 -10.48 20.17
C ALA A 139 -24.10 -10.97 20.77
N ARG A 140 -24.58 -10.26 21.80
CA ARG A 140 -25.89 -10.51 22.39
C ARG A 140 -26.81 -9.32 22.19
N ARG A 141 -28.02 -9.57 21.68
CA ARG A 141 -29.03 -8.52 21.47
C ARG A 141 -29.55 -7.99 22.81
N THR A 142 -29.55 -6.68 22.98
CA THR A 142 -30.18 -5.97 24.09
C THR A 142 -30.94 -4.74 23.58
N PRO A 143 -31.71 -4.04 24.45
CA PRO A 143 -32.26 -2.73 24.09
C PRO A 143 -31.20 -1.68 23.76
N ALA A 144 -29.98 -1.79 24.30
CA ALA A 144 -28.89 -0.86 24.02
C ALA A 144 -28.32 -1.05 22.60
N GLY A 145 -28.35 -2.28 22.08
CA GLY A 145 -28.07 -2.58 20.69
C GLY A 145 -27.53 -4.00 20.47
N PHE A 146 -26.83 -4.21 19.33
CA PHE A 146 -26.42 -5.53 18.86
C PHE A 146 -25.26 -5.46 17.86
N GLY A 147 -24.11 -6.05 18.22
CA GLY A 147 -22.91 -6.06 17.40
C GLY A 147 -21.90 -4.99 17.84
N CYS A 148 -20.95 -4.65 16.96
CA CYS A 148 -19.88 -3.70 17.22
C CYS A 148 -19.28 -3.15 15.93
N ARG A 149 -18.34 -2.21 16.04
CA ARG A 149 -17.28 -2.04 15.05
C ARG A 149 -15.98 -2.63 15.56
N PHE A 150 -15.21 -3.22 14.66
CA PHE A 150 -13.96 -3.89 15.01
C PHE A 150 -12.92 -3.73 13.91
N GLY A 151 -11.70 -3.38 14.26
CA GLY A 151 -10.61 -3.26 13.30
C GLY A 151 -9.30 -2.92 13.99
N VAL A 152 -8.25 -2.71 13.21
CA VAL A 152 -6.92 -2.42 13.74
C VAL A 152 -6.70 -0.92 13.89
N VAL A 153 -5.94 -0.54 14.92
CA VAL A 153 -5.44 0.82 15.08
C VAL A 153 -4.55 1.16 13.88
N GLU A 154 -4.62 2.38 13.35
CA GLU A 154 -3.86 2.81 12.16
C GLU A 154 -4.07 1.89 10.93
N ALA A 155 -5.32 1.55 10.59
CA ALA A 155 -5.66 0.60 9.51
C ALA A 155 -5.03 0.86 8.13
N LYS A 156 -4.62 2.11 7.85
CA LYS A 156 -3.91 2.48 6.61
C LYS A 156 -2.49 1.90 6.54
N VAL A 157 -1.92 1.57 7.70
CA VAL A 157 -0.54 1.13 7.88
C VAL A 157 -0.50 -0.30 8.41
N ARG A 158 -1.42 -0.66 9.30
CA ARG A 158 -1.59 -2.00 9.81
C ARG A 158 -2.74 -2.65 9.06
N ILE A 159 -2.44 -3.49 8.07
CA ILE A 159 -3.49 -4.14 7.27
C ILE A 159 -3.98 -5.40 7.99
N LEU A 160 -5.30 -5.48 8.21
CA LEU A 160 -5.99 -6.67 8.71
C LEU A 160 -6.94 -7.21 7.64
N ASN A 161 -6.42 -8.04 6.74
CA ASN A 161 -7.27 -8.80 5.83
C ASN A 161 -7.76 -10.07 6.50
N VAL A 162 -9.06 -10.28 6.41
CA VAL A 162 -9.76 -11.39 7.03
C VAL A 162 -10.29 -12.29 5.92
N LEU A 163 -10.08 -13.58 6.06
CA LEU A 163 -10.66 -14.58 5.17
C LEU A 163 -11.85 -15.27 5.81
N ALA A 164 -12.78 -15.68 4.96
CA ALA A 164 -13.93 -16.45 5.37
C ALA A 164 -13.49 -17.86 5.82
N PRO A 165 -13.94 -18.35 6.98
CA PRO A 165 -13.73 -19.73 7.41
C PRO A 165 -14.60 -20.70 6.61
N PHE A 166 -14.43 -22.00 6.87
CA PHE A 166 -15.14 -23.13 6.25
C PHE A 166 -14.59 -23.52 4.88
N SER A 167 -14.56 -24.84 4.61
CA SER A 167 -13.98 -25.40 3.38
C SER A 167 -14.70 -24.95 2.12
N GLY A 168 -16.01 -24.67 2.20
CA GLY A 168 -16.82 -24.15 1.09
C GLY A 168 -16.56 -22.68 0.75
N ARG A 169 -15.73 -21.98 1.52
CA ARG A 169 -15.38 -20.56 1.33
C ARG A 169 -13.89 -20.33 1.21
N ASP A 170 -13.08 -21.38 1.14
CA ASP A 170 -11.62 -21.32 1.21
C ASP A 170 -11.04 -20.27 0.24
N GLY A 171 -10.26 -19.35 0.79
CA GLY A 171 -9.65 -18.25 0.05
C GLY A 171 -10.55 -17.04 -0.24
N SER A 172 -11.84 -17.06 0.09
CA SER A 172 -12.71 -15.89 -0.03
C SER A 172 -12.36 -14.84 1.03
N ALA A 173 -12.42 -13.56 0.67
CA ALA A 173 -12.19 -12.47 1.59
C ALA A 173 -13.48 -12.06 2.34
N GLY A 174 -13.30 -11.57 3.55
CA GLY A 174 -14.36 -11.01 4.40
C GLY A 174 -14.76 -11.92 5.57
N TRP A 175 -15.50 -11.34 6.49
CA TRP A 175 -16.07 -12.04 7.64
C TRP A 175 -17.33 -12.82 7.27
N VAL A 176 -17.55 -13.96 7.93
CA VAL A 176 -18.87 -14.60 7.95
C VAL A 176 -19.63 -14.22 9.21
N PHE A 177 -20.94 -14.14 9.12
CA PHE A 177 -21.80 -13.83 10.26
C PHE A 177 -23.05 -14.70 10.28
N SER A 178 -23.57 -15.03 11.46
CA SER A 178 -24.73 -15.88 11.62
C SER A 178 -26.05 -15.11 11.59
N GLU A 179 -27.14 -15.83 11.30
CA GLU A 179 -28.47 -15.39 11.71
C GLU A 179 -28.59 -15.39 13.26
N PRO A 180 -29.57 -14.67 13.86
CA PRO A 180 -29.77 -14.70 15.30
C PRO A 180 -30.19 -16.08 15.80
N VAL A 181 -29.50 -16.59 16.82
CA VAL A 181 -29.78 -17.88 17.48
C VAL A 181 -30.27 -17.67 18.91
N LYS A 182 -31.08 -18.60 19.42
CA LYS A 182 -31.76 -18.45 20.72
C LYS A 182 -30.91 -18.83 21.92
N GLN A 183 -29.87 -19.62 21.71
CA GLN A 183 -28.96 -20.09 22.74
C GLN A 183 -27.52 -19.89 22.24
N PRO A 184 -26.55 -19.67 23.13
CA PRO A 184 -25.16 -19.56 22.73
C PRO A 184 -24.69 -20.91 22.14
N CYS A 185 -24.02 -20.85 20.99
CA CYS A 185 -23.52 -22.01 20.25
C CYS A 185 -21.99 -22.16 20.35
N TYR A 186 -21.27 -21.06 20.57
CA TYR A 186 -19.81 -20.99 20.51
C TYR A 186 -19.25 -20.11 21.61
N GLY A 187 -17.96 -20.26 21.90
CA GLY A 187 -17.27 -19.48 22.92
C GLY A 187 -15.86 -20.01 23.18
N GLU A 188 -15.36 -19.83 24.41
CA GLU A 188 -14.05 -20.30 24.82
C GLU A 188 -13.95 -21.83 24.74
N GLY A 189 -12.93 -22.34 24.05
CA GLY A 189 -12.72 -23.77 23.78
C GLY A 189 -13.75 -24.41 22.84
N GLN A 190 -14.66 -23.64 22.23
CA GLN A 190 -15.73 -24.17 21.38
C GLN A 190 -15.98 -23.25 20.19
N PHE A 191 -15.17 -23.38 19.14
CA PHE A 191 -15.33 -22.66 17.87
C PHE A 191 -16.05 -23.51 16.81
N PRO A 192 -16.61 -22.88 15.77
CA PRO A 192 -16.96 -23.60 14.54
C PRO A 192 -15.69 -24.21 13.91
N ASP A 193 -15.76 -25.47 13.47
CA ASP A 193 -14.65 -26.11 12.74
C ASP A 193 -14.50 -25.47 11.34
N ASP A 194 -13.48 -24.64 11.19
CA ASP A 194 -13.18 -23.87 9.98
C ASP A 194 -12.70 -24.74 8.81
N ARG A 195 -12.41 -26.03 9.04
CA ARG A 195 -11.95 -26.97 8.00
C ARG A 195 -13.09 -27.79 7.41
N GLN A 196 -14.28 -27.68 7.99
CA GLN A 196 -15.47 -28.40 7.54
C GLN A 196 -16.44 -27.48 6.78
N PRO A 197 -17.40 -28.05 6.04
CA PRO A 197 -18.50 -27.28 5.46
C PRO A 197 -19.29 -26.54 6.54
N GLU A 198 -19.74 -25.33 6.24
CA GLU A 198 -20.48 -24.49 7.18
C GLU A 198 -21.82 -25.11 7.62
N GLU A 199 -22.38 -25.98 6.79
CA GLU A 199 -23.62 -26.70 7.06
C GLU A 199 -23.49 -27.63 8.29
N ASN A 200 -22.28 -28.09 8.63
CA ASN A 200 -22.02 -28.93 9.80
C ASN A 200 -22.18 -28.18 11.13
N THR A 201 -22.22 -26.83 11.09
CA THR A 201 -22.42 -26.01 12.28
C THR A 201 -23.86 -26.06 12.81
N GLY A 202 -24.83 -26.47 11.97
CA GLY A 202 -26.25 -26.48 12.31
C GLY A 202 -26.91 -25.10 12.38
N ILE A 203 -26.17 -24.03 12.03
CA ILE A 203 -26.71 -22.67 11.93
C ILE A 203 -26.38 -22.08 10.56
N ARG A 204 -27.13 -21.06 10.16
CA ARG A 204 -26.95 -20.42 8.86
C ARG A 204 -25.92 -19.30 8.93
N TRP A 205 -24.93 -19.37 8.05
CA TRP A 205 -23.89 -18.36 7.87
C TRP A 205 -24.10 -17.56 6.59
N LEU A 206 -23.81 -16.27 6.69
CA LEU A 206 -23.88 -15.28 5.61
C LEU A 206 -22.51 -14.63 5.41
N PRO A 207 -22.24 -14.06 4.24
CA PRO A 207 -23.12 -13.95 3.06
C PRO A 207 -23.35 -15.29 2.34
N ARG A 208 -24.41 -15.42 1.53
CA ARG A 208 -24.64 -16.67 0.76
C ARG A 208 -23.55 -16.86 -0.30
N THR A 209 -23.13 -18.11 -0.52
CA THR A 209 -22.13 -18.45 -1.54
C THR A 209 -22.71 -19.13 -2.77
N LYS A 210 -23.93 -19.67 -2.68
CA LYS A 210 -24.60 -20.45 -3.73
C LYS A 210 -25.89 -19.76 -4.19
N TRP A 211 -26.12 -19.81 -5.50
CA TRP A 211 -27.39 -19.45 -6.12
C TRP A 211 -28.52 -20.37 -5.66
N GLN A 212 -29.75 -19.89 -5.71
CA GLN A 212 -30.94 -20.72 -5.60
C GLN A 212 -31.24 -21.38 -6.96
N SER A 213 -31.95 -22.50 -6.94
CA SER A 213 -32.26 -23.26 -8.16
C SER A 213 -33.03 -22.46 -9.22
N GLU A 214 -33.78 -21.42 -8.84
CA GLU A 214 -34.43 -20.52 -9.82
C GLU A 214 -33.46 -19.47 -10.39
N GLU A 215 -32.47 -19.02 -9.61
CA GLU A 215 -31.43 -18.08 -10.05
C GLU A 215 -30.46 -18.76 -11.03
N GLU A 216 -30.14 -20.05 -10.81
CA GLU A 216 -29.26 -20.84 -11.68
C GLU A 216 -29.81 -21.06 -13.10
N LYS A 217 -31.14 -21.02 -13.26
CA LYS A 217 -31.80 -21.18 -14.55
C LYS A 217 -31.75 -19.93 -15.43
N LEU A 218 -31.45 -18.77 -14.85
CA LEU A 218 -31.35 -17.52 -15.59
C LEU A 218 -30.03 -17.47 -16.38
N PRO A 219 -29.97 -16.74 -17.50
CA PRO A 219 -28.71 -16.40 -18.15
C PRO A 219 -27.71 -15.73 -17.19
N ASN A 220 -26.40 -15.90 -17.43
CA ASN A 220 -25.34 -15.44 -16.50
C ASN A 220 -25.41 -13.94 -16.15
N LEU A 221 -25.53 -13.04 -17.13
CA LEU A 221 -25.66 -11.61 -16.84
C LEU A 221 -26.99 -11.27 -16.17
N GLU A 222 -28.07 -11.97 -16.53
CA GLU A 222 -29.39 -11.79 -15.90
C GLU A 222 -29.40 -12.21 -14.43
N ARG A 223 -28.78 -13.33 -14.06
CA ARG A 223 -28.67 -13.73 -12.65
C ARG A 223 -27.77 -12.80 -11.85
N LEU A 224 -26.73 -12.25 -12.48
CA LEU A 224 -25.74 -11.41 -11.80
C LEU A 224 -26.25 -9.99 -11.55
N PHE A 225 -26.91 -9.42 -12.55
CA PHE A 225 -27.23 -7.99 -12.57
C PHE A 225 -28.74 -7.72 -12.61
N GLY A 226 -29.58 -8.73 -12.80
CA GLY A 226 -31.02 -8.59 -12.99
C GLY A 226 -31.38 -8.38 -14.46
N ARG A 227 -32.68 -8.23 -14.76
CA ARG A 227 -33.18 -8.01 -16.13
C ARG A 227 -33.38 -6.51 -16.40
N PRO A 228 -32.69 -5.93 -17.39
CA PRO A 228 -32.83 -4.51 -17.73
C PRO A 228 -34.13 -4.22 -18.47
N GLU A 229 -34.67 -3.01 -18.27
CA GLU A 229 -35.84 -2.49 -18.99
C GLU A 229 -35.45 -1.91 -20.35
N ASN A 230 -34.30 -1.25 -20.40
CA ASN A 230 -33.73 -0.63 -21.61
C ASN A 230 -32.55 -1.43 -22.15
N THR A 231 -32.08 -1.07 -23.35
CA THR A 231 -30.93 -1.75 -23.96
C THR A 231 -29.64 -1.39 -23.24
N VAL A 232 -29.03 -2.40 -22.62
CA VAL A 232 -27.73 -2.33 -21.94
C VAL A 232 -26.87 -3.51 -22.40
N ALA A 233 -25.57 -3.42 -22.16
CA ALA A 233 -24.64 -4.51 -22.45
C ALA A 233 -23.92 -4.98 -21.18
N GLY A 234 -23.22 -6.11 -21.31
CA GLY A 234 -22.28 -6.60 -20.33
C GLY A 234 -21.16 -7.40 -21.00
N TYR A 235 -20.10 -7.61 -20.26
CA TYR A 235 -18.92 -8.34 -20.69
C TYR A 235 -18.74 -9.65 -19.92
N GLY A 236 -18.20 -10.65 -20.60
CA GLY A 236 -17.60 -11.84 -20.02
C GLY A 236 -16.14 -11.96 -20.46
N TRP A 237 -15.22 -12.21 -19.53
CA TRP A 237 -13.79 -12.35 -19.80
C TRP A 237 -13.24 -13.66 -19.23
N THR A 238 -12.56 -14.43 -20.09
CA THR A 238 -11.90 -15.69 -19.74
C THR A 238 -10.56 -15.81 -20.49
N ARG A 239 -9.87 -16.93 -20.29
CA ARG A 239 -8.62 -17.26 -20.95
C ARG A 239 -8.60 -18.69 -21.45
N LEU A 240 -8.04 -18.89 -22.64
CA LEU A 240 -7.79 -20.17 -23.26
C LEU A 240 -6.33 -20.60 -23.02
N PRO A 241 -6.07 -21.80 -22.47
CA PRO A 241 -4.72 -22.31 -22.21
C PRO A 241 -4.11 -22.88 -23.50
N LEU A 242 -3.75 -22.01 -24.44
CA LEU A 242 -3.27 -22.41 -25.76
C LEU A 242 -1.79 -22.11 -25.97
N THR A 243 -1.12 -22.97 -26.74
CA THR A 243 0.25 -22.78 -27.19
C THR A 243 0.36 -23.02 -28.69
N GLY A 244 1.05 -22.10 -29.36
CA GLY A 244 1.29 -22.11 -30.80
C GLY A 244 0.07 -21.74 -31.64
N ASP A 245 0.31 -21.55 -32.93
CA ASP A 245 -0.72 -21.20 -33.91
C ASP A 245 -1.62 -22.41 -34.17
N ARG A 246 -2.93 -22.22 -34.08
CA ARG A 246 -3.93 -23.27 -34.33
C ARG A 246 -5.31 -22.70 -34.62
N THR A 247 -6.14 -23.45 -35.32
CA THR A 247 -7.55 -23.11 -35.49
C THR A 247 -8.33 -23.54 -34.25
N ILE A 248 -9.06 -22.62 -33.65
CA ILE A 248 -10.01 -22.90 -32.58
C ILE A 248 -11.43 -22.79 -33.11
N VAL A 249 -12.34 -23.59 -32.56
CA VAL A 249 -13.77 -23.49 -32.81
C VAL A 249 -14.42 -22.93 -31.56
N LEU A 250 -15.01 -21.75 -31.67
CA LEU A 250 -15.85 -21.15 -30.64
C LEU A 250 -17.30 -21.52 -30.92
N GLU A 251 -17.99 -22.07 -29.93
CA GLU A 251 -19.40 -22.44 -30.09
C GLU A 251 -20.20 -22.21 -28.82
N GLY A 252 -21.51 -22.00 -28.99
CA GLY A 252 -22.40 -21.82 -27.87
C GLY A 252 -23.65 -21.06 -28.26
N ARG A 253 -24.17 -20.27 -27.33
CA ARG A 253 -25.42 -19.52 -27.47
C ARG A 253 -25.31 -18.14 -26.84
N VAL A 254 -25.86 -17.14 -27.49
CA VAL A 254 -26.03 -15.79 -26.91
C VAL A 254 -27.52 -15.48 -26.76
N PHE A 255 -27.87 -14.72 -25.72
CA PHE A 255 -29.25 -14.35 -25.42
C PHE A 255 -29.65 -12.98 -25.99
N GLY A 256 -28.74 -12.31 -26.70
CA GLY A 256 -28.96 -11.07 -27.44
C GLY A 256 -27.79 -10.79 -28.39
N PRO A 257 -27.74 -9.61 -29.05
CA PRO A 257 -26.62 -9.23 -29.91
C PRO A 257 -25.29 -9.36 -29.17
N ALA A 258 -24.25 -9.85 -29.84
CA ALA A 258 -22.99 -10.13 -29.20
C ALA A 258 -21.79 -9.97 -30.14
N SER A 259 -20.64 -9.66 -29.55
CA SER A 259 -19.34 -9.63 -30.24
C SER A 259 -18.32 -10.37 -29.39
N VAL A 260 -17.43 -11.11 -30.04
CA VAL A 260 -16.41 -11.93 -29.38
C VAL A 260 -15.04 -11.51 -29.90
N TRP A 261 -14.09 -11.30 -28.99
CA TRP A 261 -12.71 -10.97 -29.29
C TRP A 261 -11.76 -12.01 -28.71
N LEU A 262 -10.71 -12.32 -29.47
CA LEU A 262 -9.61 -13.19 -29.07
C LEU A 262 -8.30 -12.40 -29.15
N ASP A 263 -7.62 -12.22 -28.02
CA ASP A 263 -6.43 -11.39 -27.87
C ASP A 263 -6.61 -10.00 -28.51
N GLY A 264 -7.78 -9.39 -28.27
CA GLY A 264 -8.14 -8.06 -28.77
C GLY A 264 -8.65 -8.02 -30.22
N ARG A 265 -8.57 -9.12 -30.98
CA ARG A 265 -9.03 -9.19 -32.37
C ARG A 265 -10.47 -9.67 -32.44
N LEU A 266 -11.33 -8.96 -33.17
CA LEU A 266 -12.73 -9.36 -33.36
C LEU A 266 -12.79 -10.70 -34.11
N ALA A 267 -13.42 -11.69 -33.47
CA ALA A 267 -13.53 -13.05 -33.98
C ALA A 267 -14.92 -13.34 -34.58
N LEU A 268 -15.98 -12.84 -33.95
CA LEU A 268 -17.37 -13.11 -34.34
C LEU A 268 -18.25 -11.92 -33.94
N THR A 269 -19.29 -11.63 -34.74
CA THR A 269 -20.40 -10.75 -34.37
C THR A 269 -21.73 -11.43 -34.67
N MET A 270 -22.67 -11.32 -33.74
CA MET A 270 -24.03 -11.82 -33.83
C MET A 270 -24.99 -10.65 -33.65
N THR A 271 -25.90 -10.46 -34.60
CA THR A 271 -26.88 -9.37 -34.56
C THR A 271 -28.12 -9.69 -33.73
N GLU A 272 -28.37 -10.96 -33.43
CA GLU A 272 -29.55 -11.44 -32.70
C GLU A 272 -29.19 -12.60 -31.77
N ALA A 273 -30.09 -12.93 -30.84
CA ALA A 273 -29.97 -14.10 -29.98
C ALA A 273 -29.98 -15.40 -30.79
N GLY A 274 -29.12 -16.35 -30.44
CA GLY A 274 -29.03 -17.61 -31.19
C GLY A 274 -27.82 -18.46 -30.83
N ALA A 275 -27.77 -19.65 -31.40
CA ALA A 275 -26.59 -20.50 -31.35
C ALA A 275 -25.57 -20.06 -32.41
N PHE A 276 -24.29 -20.28 -32.13
CA PHE A 276 -23.20 -20.00 -33.06
C PHE A 276 -22.13 -21.09 -33.01
N ARG A 277 -21.38 -21.17 -34.10
CA ARG A 277 -20.17 -21.97 -34.21
C ARG A 277 -19.26 -21.31 -35.23
N GLU A 278 -18.11 -20.82 -34.80
CA GLU A 278 -17.18 -20.06 -35.64
C GLU A 278 -15.76 -20.61 -35.50
N SER A 279 -15.04 -20.71 -36.62
CA SER A 279 -13.64 -21.13 -36.64
C SER A 279 -12.73 -19.90 -36.69
N VAL A 280 -11.83 -19.78 -35.73
CA VAL A 280 -10.94 -18.63 -35.58
C VAL A 280 -9.50 -19.11 -35.62
N GLU A 281 -8.66 -18.47 -36.44
CA GLU A 281 -7.22 -18.72 -36.38
C GLU A 281 -6.62 -18.01 -35.17
N LEU A 282 -6.13 -18.80 -34.22
CA LEU A 282 -5.31 -18.29 -33.14
C LEU A 282 -3.88 -18.12 -33.67
N VAL A 283 -3.42 -16.88 -33.66
CA VAL A 283 -1.99 -16.55 -33.74
C VAL A 283 -1.46 -16.48 -32.32
N SER A 284 -0.28 -17.06 -32.05
CA SER A 284 0.38 -17.09 -30.74
C SER A 284 0.15 -15.81 -29.94
N GLY A 285 -0.48 -15.95 -28.78
CA GLY A 285 -0.97 -14.82 -27.97
C GLY A 285 -1.26 -15.22 -26.53
N SER A 286 -1.82 -14.31 -25.75
CA SER A 286 -2.16 -14.52 -24.34
C SER A 286 -3.35 -15.48 -24.14
N GLY A 287 -4.19 -15.67 -25.16
CA GLY A 287 -5.41 -16.46 -25.12
C GLY A 287 -6.56 -15.76 -24.39
N HIS A 288 -6.57 -14.43 -24.27
CA HIS A 288 -7.67 -13.70 -23.67
C HIS A 288 -8.89 -13.74 -24.58
N LEU A 289 -10.02 -14.22 -24.04
CA LEU A 289 -11.29 -14.31 -24.75
C LEU A 289 -12.30 -13.40 -24.06
N LEU A 290 -12.78 -12.40 -24.78
CA LEU A 290 -13.76 -11.43 -24.31
C LEU A 290 -15.04 -11.58 -25.13
N ILE A 291 -16.19 -11.60 -24.47
CA ILE A 291 -17.50 -11.48 -25.12
C ILE A 291 -18.22 -10.28 -24.56
N ARG A 292 -18.82 -9.48 -25.44
CA ARG A 292 -19.80 -8.45 -25.09
C ARG A 292 -21.15 -8.90 -25.57
N THR A 293 -22.18 -8.78 -24.76
CA THR A 293 -23.55 -9.08 -25.19
C THR A 293 -24.54 -8.05 -24.63
N ALA A 294 -25.51 -7.67 -25.46
CA ALA A 294 -26.62 -6.80 -25.10
C ALA A 294 -27.87 -7.61 -24.75
N ASN A 295 -28.79 -7.00 -24.00
CA ASN A 295 -30.06 -7.64 -23.67
C ASN A 295 -31.06 -7.68 -24.83
N SER A 296 -31.93 -8.68 -24.78
CA SER A 296 -33.05 -8.87 -25.70
C SER A 296 -34.32 -9.33 -24.97
N ALA A 297 -35.40 -9.56 -25.74
CA ALA A 297 -36.61 -10.17 -25.22
C ALA A 297 -36.39 -11.59 -24.62
N GLN A 298 -35.31 -12.28 -25.02
CA GLN A 298 -34.95 -13.61 -24.51
C GLN A 298 -34.07 -13.58 -23.24
N GLY A 299 -33.74 -12.39 -22.72
CA GLY A 299 -32.80 -12.21 -21.61
C GLY A 299 -31.46 -11.66 -22.11
N TRP A 300 -30.39 -11.86 -21.33
CA TRP A 300 -29.06 -11.37 -21.68
C TRP A 300 -27.95 -12.16 -20.99
N GLY A 301 -26.86 -12.39 -21.72
CA GLY A 301 -25.81 -13.32 -21.33
C GLY A 301 -25.44 -14.26 -22.46
N PHE A 302 -24.67 -15.29 -22.12
CA PHE A 302 -24.13 -16.23 -23.10
C PHE A 302 -23.73 -17.56 -22.48
N GLU A 303 -23.63 -18.58 -23.33
CA GLU A 303 -22.93 -19.83 -23.13
C GLU A 303 -21.86 -19.88 -24.22
N LEU A 304 -20.61 -20.11 -23.87
CA LEU A 304 -19.52 -20.19 -24.83
C LEU A 304 -18.54 -21.27 -24.39
N ASN A 305 -18.27 -22.19 -25.31
CA ASN A 305 -17.21 -23.19 -25.21
C ASN A 305 -16.23 -23.01 -26.36
N ALA A 306 -15.02 -23.52 -26.16
CA ALA A 306 -13.99 -23.54 -27.19
C ALA A 306 -13.48 -24.97 -27.37
N SER A 307 -13.10 -25.33 -28.60
CA SER A 307 -12.42 -26.58 -28.91
C SER A 307 -11.27 -26.35 -29.89
N ALA A 308 -10.28 -27.21 -29.89
CA ALA A 308 -9.18 -27.24 -30.86
C ALA A 308 -8.92 -28.69 -31.26
N ASP A 309 -8.68 -28.93 -32.54
CA ASP A 309 -8.39 -30.28 -33.08
C ASP A 309 -9.49 -31.33 -32.76
N GLY A 310 -10.74 -30.87 -32.57
CA GLY A 310 -11.87 -31.70 -32.19
C GLY A 310 -12.03 -31.96 -30.69
N GLU A 311 -11.10 -31.46 -29.86
CA GLU A 311 -11.10 -31.65 -28.40
C GLU A 311 -11.52 -30.37 -27.66
N PRO A 312 -12.34 -30.47 -26.60
CA PRO A 312 -12.73 -29.31 -25.78
C PRO A 312 -11.52 -28.64 -25.10
N LEU A 313 -11.52 -27.31 -25.10
CA LEU A 313 -10.56 -26.49 -24.38
C LEU A 313 -11.13 -26.10 -23.01
N SER A 314 -10.35 -26.30 -21.95
CA SER A 314 -10.68 -25.82 -20.62
C SER A 314 -10.56 -24.30 -20.59
N LEU A 315 -11.69 -23.60 -20.40
CA LEU A 315 -11.70 -22.18 -20.05
C LEU A 315 -11.05 -21.99 -18.69
N LYS A 316 -10.38 -20.85 -18.48
CA LYS A 316 -9.72 -20.50 -17.22
C LYS A 316 -9.93 -19.03 -16.92
N GLN A 317 -10.01 -18.72 -15.64
CA GLN A 317 -9.99 -17.32 -15.20
C GLN A 317 -8.76 -16.58 -15.76
N PRO A 318 -8.89 -15.31 -16.17
CA PRO A 318 -7.78 -14.51 -16.69
C PRO A 318 -6.62 -14.34 -15.69
N VAL A 319 -6.94 -14.40 -14.41
CA VAL A 319 -6.02 -14.37 -13.26
C VAL A 319 -6.42 -15.46 -12.26
N ARG A 320 -5.51 -15.89 -11.40
CA ARG A 320 -5.86 -16.79 -10.29
C ARG A 320 -6.77 -16.05 -9.29
N ILE A 321 -7.98 -16.56 -9.06
CA ILE A 321 -8.92 -16.01 -8.09
C ILE A 321 -9.08 -17.00 -6.93
N HIS A 322 -8.87 -16.53 -5.71
CA HIS A 322 -9.12 -17.32 -4.51
C HIS A 322 -10.60 -17.21 -4.10
N GLY A 323 -11.19 -18.30 -3.62
CA GLY A 323 -12.60 -18.33 -3.22
C GLY A 323 -13.63 -18.49 -4.35
N CYS A 324 -13.18 -18.72 -5.60
CA CYS A 324 -14.08 -18.94 -6.74
C CYS A 324 -13.51 -19.97 -7.71
N GLY A 325 -14.34 -20.94 -8.11
CA GLY A 325 -14.00 -21.98 -9.08
C GLY A 325 -14.57 -21.79 -10.49
N GLY A 326 -15.26 -20.69 -10.78
CA GLY A 326 -15.83 -20.43 -12.12
C GLY A 326 -14.79 -19.96 -13.14
N ASP A 327 -15.09 -20.09 -14.44
CA ASP A 327 -14.12 -19.83 -15.52
C ASP A 327 -14.12 -18.39 -16.07
N TRP A 328 -15.13 -17.61 -15.71
CA TRP A 328 -15.41 -16.30 -16.29
C TRP A 328 -15.45 -15.19 -15.24
N LEU A 329 -14.97 -14.01 -15.63
CA LEU A 329 -15.25 -12.74 -15.00
C LEU A 329 -16.37 -12.03 -15.75
N TYR A 330 -17.26 -11.35 -15.03
CA TYR A 330 -18.40 -10.65 -15.62
C TYR A 330 -18.46 -9.18 -15.21
N ALA A 331 -18.78 -8.28 -16.13
CA ALA A 331 -18.96 -6.87 -15.80
C ALA A 331 -20.19 -6.29 -16.51
N GLY A 332 -20.97 -5.49 -15.78
CA GLY A 332 -22.20 -4.86 -16.26
C GLY A 332 -23.10 -4.44 -15.09
N PRO A 333 -24.24 -3.80 -15.39
CA PRO A 333 -24.68 -3.33 -16.71
C PRO A 333 -23.84 -2.13 -17.20
N ILE A 334 -23.62 -2.03 -18.52
CA ILE A 334 -22.98 -0.89 -19.18
C ILE A 334 -23.87 -0.35 -20.30
N ASP A 335 -23.65 0.91 -20.70
CA ASP A 335 -24.38 1.49 -21.85
C ASP A 335 -24.05 0.69 -23.12
N ALA A 336 -25.09 0.21 -23.81
CA ALA A 336 -24.96 -0.57 -25.03
C ALA A 336 -24.35 0.24 -26.20
N ASN A 337 -24.34 1.57 -26.11
CA ASN A 337 -23.73 2.46 -27.11
C ASN A 337 -22.27 2.79 -26.83
N VAL A 338 -21.75 2.44 -25.64
CA VAL A 338 -20.34 2.65 -25.32
C VAL A 338 -19.52 1.52 -25.97
N GLU A 339 -18.61 1.92 -26.85
CA GLU A 339 -17.60 1.07 -27.45
C GLU A 339 -16.27 1.28 -26.70
N LEU A 340 -15.72 0.18 -26.18
CA LEU A 340 -14.43 0.14 -25.51
C LEU A 340 -13.53 -0.83 -26.27
N GLU A 341 -12.25 -0.48 -26.39
CA GLU A 341 -11.26 -1.37 -26.97
C GLU A 341 -11.12 -2.63 -26.12
N ALA A 342 -11.14 -3.80 -26.76
CA ALA A 342 -11.14 -5.08 -26.06
C ALA A 342 -9.89 -5.27 -25.17
N THR A 343 -8.73 -4.73 -25.60
CA THR A 343 -7.49 -4.75 -24.82
C THR A 343 -7.54 -3.90 -23.56
N ASP A 344 -8.30 -2.82 -23.58
CA ASP A 344 -8.45 -1.91 -22.42
C ASP A 344 -9.45 -2.48 -21.43
N VAL A 345 -10.51 -3.13 -21.92
CA VAL A 345 -11.44 -3.89 -21.07
C VAL A 345 -10.71 -5.04 -20.38
N CYS A 346 -9.83 -5.77 -21.07
CA CYS A 346 -9.10 -6.93 -20.52
C CYS A 346 -7.94 -6.56 -19.58
N GLN A 347 -8.16 -5.61 -18.67
CA GLN A 347 -7.20 -5.22 -17.63
C GLN A 347 -7.84 -5.32 -16.25
N LEU A 348 -7.04 -5.72 -15.25
CA LEU A 348 -7.48 -5.82 -13.85
C LEU A 348 -7.55 -4.45 -13.16
N SER A 349 -6.96 -3.41 -13.76
CA SER A 349 -7.12 -2.02 -13.31
C SER A 349 -8.37 -1.34 -13.92
N ALA A 350 -8.97 -1.91 -14.96
CA ALA A 350 -10.01 -1.25 -15.72
C ALA A 350 -11.35 -1.17 -14.96
N LEU A 351 -11.84 0.05 -14.81
CA LEU A 351 -13.23 0.33 -14.42
C LEU A 351 -14.05 0.61 -15.67
N LEU A 352 -15.24 0.01 -15.74
CA LEU A 352 -16.13 0.17 -16.89
C LEU A 352 -17.25 1.16 -16.56
N PRO A 353 -17.68 2.03 -17.49
CA PRO A 353 -18.78 2.96 -17.26
C PRO A 353 -20.08 2.17 -17.07
N ALA A 354 -20.70 2.34 -15.91
CA ALA A 354 -21.88 1.58 -15.52
C ALA A 354 -23.17 2.36 -15.80
N VAL A 355 -24.23 1.59 -16.07
CA VAL A 355 -25.61 2.08 -16.08
C VAL A 355 -26.47 1.26 -15.13
N ASP A 356 -27.58 1.82 -14.67
CA ASP A 356 -28.60 1.06 -13.94
C ASP A 356 -29.45 0.20 -14.89
N LEU A 357 -30.43 -0.54 -14.34
CA LEU A 357 -31.32 -1.38 -15.13
C LEU A 357 -32.29 -0.59 -16.02
N GLN A 358 -32.40 0.72 -15.80
CA GLN A 358 -33.11 1.68 -16.63
C GLN A 358 -32.20 2.32 -17.69
N GLY A 359 -30.93 1.93 -17.78
CA GLY A 359 -29.96 2.46 -18.74
C GLY A 359 -29.47 3.87 -18.42
N GLN A 360 -29.68 4.37 -17.20
CA GLN A 360 -29.15 5.67 -16.78
C GLN A 360 -27.73 5.52 -16.21
N PRO A 361 -26.82 6.49 -16.45
CA PRO A 361 -25.47 6.46 -15.89
C PRO A 361 -25.47 6.26 -14.37
N SER A 362 -24.73 5.25 -13.89
CA SER A 362 -24.66 4.88 -12.47
C SER A 362 -23.23 4.88 -11.91
N GLY A 363 -22.28 5.48 -12.65
CA GLY A 363 -20.88 5.59 -12.27
C GLY A 363 -20.02 4.55 -12.97
N SER A 364 -19.37 3.68 -12.20
CA SER A 364 -18.48 2.65 -12.73
C SER A 364 -18.74 1.29 -12.11
N THR A 365 -18.49 0.23 -12.87
CA THR A 365 -18.54 -1.17 -12.43
C THR A 365 -17.19 -1.84 -12.62
N TYR A 366 -17.01 -2.95 -11.92
CA TYR A 366 -15.84 -3.80 -11.98
C TYR A 366 -16.24 -5.28 -12.16
N TRP A 367 -15.23 -6.15 -12.18
CA TRP A 367 -15.39 -7.59 -12.38
C TRP A 367 -16.14 -8.29 -11.25
N SER A 368 -17.07 -9.16 -11.65
CA SER A 368 -17.97 -9.97 -10.81
C SER A 368 -17.69 -11.45 -11.06
N LEU A 369 -18.00 -12.25 -10.05
CA LEU A 369 -17.91 -13.70 -10.10
C LEU A 369 -19.33 -14.27 -10.19
N ASP A 370 -19.52 -15.44 -10.83
CA ASP A 370 -20.83 -16.10 -10.93
C ASP A 370 -21.29 -16.70 -9.59
N MET A 371 -21.48 -15.83 -8.60
CA MET A 371 -21.86 -16.12 -7.23
C MET A 371 -22.72 -14.95 -6.70
N PRO A 372 -23.65 -15.18 -5.75
CA PRO A 372 -24.53 -14.13 -5.25
C PRO A 372 -23.78 -12.90 -4.73
N ALA A 373 -24.02 -11.74 -5.36
CA ALA A 373 -23.46 -10.45 -4.97
C ALA A 373 -21.94 -10.47 -4.72
N THR A 374 -21.18 -11.23 -5.51
CA THR A 374 -19.74 -11.42 -5.32
C THR A 374 -18.93 -10.71 -6.40
N ARG A 375 -17.95 -9.92 -5.97
CA ARG A 375 -17.01 -9.20 -6.83
C ARG A 375 -15.60 -9.78 -6.72
N LEU A 376 -14.82 -9.55 -7.77
CA LEU A 376 -13.38 -9.70 -7.71
C LEU A 376 -12.79 -8.52 -6.94
N ARG A 377 -11.92 -8.77 -5.97
CA ARG A 377 -11.27 -7.70 -5.20
C ARG A 377 -9.77 -8.03 -4.97
N PRO A 378 -8.83 -7.11 -5.26
CA PRO A 378 -7.39 -7.33 -5.03
C PRO A 378 -7.04 -7.06 -3.57
N PHE A 379 -6.08 -7.78 -3.02
CA PHE A 379 -5.58 -7.57 -1.67
C PHE A 379 -4.05 -7.63 -1.63
N TYR A 380 -3.45 -6.83 -0.76
CA TYR A 380 -2.14 -7.14 -0.21
C TYR A 380 -2.29 -8.39 0.68
N GLU A 381 -1.50 -9.44 0.48
CA GLU A 381 -1.44 -10.52 1.49
C GLU A 381 -1.03 -9.93 2.85
N ASN A 382 -1.56 -10.47 3.94
CA ASN A 382 -1.45 -9.90 5.30
C ASN A 382 0.00 -9.57 5.68
N ALA A 383 0.37 -8.32 5.49
CA ALA A 383 1.72 -7.85 5.67
C ALA A 383 1.68 -6.51 6.40
N MET A 384 2.53 -6.37 7.40
CA MET A 384 2.66 -5.09 8.11
C MET A 384 3.39 -4.10 7.22
N LEU A 385 2.86 -2.88 7.09
CA LEU A 385 3.53 -1.76 6.43
C LEU A 385 4.24 -0.81 7.40
N SER A 386 4.27 -1.06 8.72
CA SER A 386 5.20 -0.30 9.57
C SER A 386 5.58 -0.93 10.91
N ASN A 387 6.72 -0.39 11.38
CA ASN A 387 7.30 -0.19 12.71
C ASN A 387 7.24 -1.35 13.71
N ASN A 388 8.45 -1.78 14.08
CA ASN A 388 8.88 -2.89 14.94
C ASN A 388 9.03 -4.25 14.26
N TRP A 389 8.32 -4.57 13.15
CA TRP A 389 8.35 -5.92 12.59
C TRP A 389 8.14 -6.00 11.06
N THR A 390 8.85 -5.20 10.26
CA THR A 390 9.02 -5.45 8.81
C THR A 390 9.91 -6.68 8.50
N THR A 391 10.11 -7.55 9.49
CA THR A 391 10.60 -8.91 9.26
C THR A 391 9.42 -9.79 8.87
N GLY A 392 9.28 -10.13 7.60
CA GLY A 392 8.23 -11.03 7.13
C GLY A 392 8.48 -11.48 5.69
N ALA A 393 7.91 -12.62 5.31
CA ALA A 393 8.04 -13.21 3.98
C ALA A 393 7.22 -12.47 2.90
N ALA A 394 6.41 -11.49 3.29
CA ALA A 394 5.60 -10.74 2.35
C ALA A 394 6.43 -9.72 1.56
N THR A 395 6.31 -9.78 0.23
CA THR A 395 6.99 -8.83 -0.67
C THR A 395 6.52 -7.40 -0.44
N ASN A 396 7.44 -6.45 -0.50
CA ASN A 396 7.12 -5.02 -0.56
C ASN A 396 6.74 -4.54 -1.96
N PHE A 397 6.87 -5.39 -2.99
CA PHE A 397 6.58 -5.01 -4.37
C PHE A 397 5.13 -4.55 -4.56
N GLY A 398 4.94 -3.49 -5.36
CA GLY A 398 3.61 -3.00 -5.75
C GLY A 398 2.83 -2.34 -4.61
N ARG A 399 3.54 -1.78 -3.62
CA ARG A 399 2.94 -1.09 -2.47
C ARG A 399 3.32 0.37 -2.44
N TRP A 400 2.35 1.20 -2.06
CA TRP A 400 2.51 2.63 -1.86
C TRP A 400 2.77 2.94 -0.38
N ASP A 401 4.00 3.34 -0.07
CA ASP A 401 4.42 3.76 1.27
C ASP A 401 5.71 4.60 1.20
N TYR A 402 5.94 5.50 2.16
CA TYR A 402 7.06 6.45 2.08
C TYR A 402 8.46 5.80 2.08
N PRO A 403 8.75 4.72 2.85
CA PRO A 403 10.07 4.08 2.80
C PRO A 403 10.30 3.37 1.46
N LEU A 404 9.21 2.96 0.80
CA LEU A 404 9.27 2.40 -0.55
C LEU A 404 9.49 3.48 -1.60
N GLY A 405 8.96 4.69 -1.39
CA GLY A 405 9.27 5.85 -2.22
C GLY A 405 10.77 6.13 -2.29
N VAL A 406 11.44 6.24 -1.14
CA VAL A 406 12.90 6.46 -1.10
C VAL A 406 13.67 5.27 -1.69
N THR A 407 13.16 4.05 -1.52
CA THR A 407 13.79 2.85 -2.07
C THR A 407 13.68 2.78 -3.59
N MET A 408 12.52 3.12 -4.15
CA MET A 408 12.35 3.20 -5.60
C MET A 408 13.21 4.33 -6.19
N TYR A 409 13.32 5.48 -5.50
CA TYR A 409 14.24 6.54 -5.92
C TYR A 409 15.70 6.06 -5.93
N GLY A 410 16.13 5.35 -4.87
CA GLY A 410 17.46 4.75 -4.81
C GLY A 410 17.73 3.74 -5.92
N LEU A 411 16.77 2.87 -6.23
CA LEU A 411 16.88 1.91 -7.34
C LEU A 411 16.97 2.60 -8.70
N LEU A 412 16.15 3.64 -8.96
CA LEU A 412 16.21 4.40 -10.21
C LEU A 412 17.57 5.11 -10.38
N ARG A 413 18.09 5.72 -9.32
CA ARG A 413 19.40 6.38 -9.33
C ARG A 413 20.54 5.38 -9.51
N MET A 414 20.48 4.25 -8.82
CA MET A 414 21.48 3.19 -8.98
C MET A 414 21.43 2.55 -10.37
N ALA A 415 20.24 2.27 -10.90
CA ALA A 415 20.07 1.73 -12.24
C ALA A 415 20.73 2.62 -13.30
N ARG A 416 20.66 3.94 -13.13
CA ARG A 416 21.34 4.93 -13.98
C ARG A 416 22.85 4.87 -13.82
N GLU A 417 23.36 4.87 -12.58
CA GLU A 417 24.80 4.84 -12.28
C GLU A 417 25.47 3.54 -12.76
N LEU A 418 24.83 2.39 -12.54
CA LEU A 418 25.35 1.08 -12.91
C LEU A 418 24.97 0.63 -14.33
N ASN A 419 24.19 1.43 -15.06
CA ASN A 419 23.61 1.08 -16.36
C ASN A 419 22.84 -0.27 -16.35
N ARG A 420 21.99 -0.47 -15.34
CA ARG A 420 21.23 -1.71 -15.07
C ARG A 420 19.75 -1.55 -15.39
N LYS A 421 19.37 -1.86 -16.63
CA LYS A 421 17.98 -1.75 -17.13
C LYS A 421 16.99 -2.63 -16.38
N ASP A 422 17.41 -3.79 -15.90
CA ASP A 422 16.59 -4.71 -15.12
C ASP A 422 16.17 -4.11 -13.77
N LEU A 423 17.05 -3.36 -13.11
CA LEU A 423 16.74 -2.63 -11.88
C LEU A 423 15.75 -1.48 -12.14
N ALA A 424 15.95 -0.73 -13.24
CA ALA A 424 15.01 0.30 -13.66
C ALA A 424 13.62 -0.29 -13.95
N ASN A 425 13.55 -1.38 -14.72
CA ASN A 425 12.30 -2.06 -15.05
C ASN A 425 11.57 -2.58 -13.80
N TYR A 426 12.32 -3.09 -12.81
CA TYR A 426 11.73 -3.47 -11.53
C TYR A 426 11.09 -2.27 -10.82
N ALA A 427 11.81 -1.14 -10.71
CA ALA A 427 11.30 0.06 -10.07
C ALA A 427 10.08 0.64 -10.81
N PHE A 428 10.11 0.68 -12.15
CA PHE A 428 8.97 1.10 -12.96
C PHE A 428 7.76 0.19 -12.77
N SER A 429 7.96 -1.14 -12.78
CA SER A 429 6.88 -2.09 -12.58
C SER A 429 6.27 -1.99 -11.19
N HIS A 430 7.08 -1.72 -10.16
CA HIS A 430 6.59 -1.45 -8.79
C HIS A 430 5.71 -0.21 -8.76
N ILE A 431 6.19 0.91 -9.33
CA ILE A 431 5.46 2.18 -9.36
C ILE A 431 4.15 2.02 -10.15
N ARG A 432 4.20 1.43 -11.35
CA ARG A 432 3.02 1.18 -12.20
C ARG A 432 1.97 0.31 -11.52
N THR A 433 2.40 -0.75 -10.84
CA THR A 433 1.47 -1.61 -10.08
C THR A 433 0.64 -0.81 -9.07
N CYS A 434 1.22 0.26 -8.48
CA CYS A 434 0.48 1.15 -7.59
C CYS A 434 -0.39 2.14 -8.38
N THR A 435 0.16 2.82 -9.38
CA THR A 435 -0.52 3.91 -10.09
C THR A 435 -1.66 3.44 -10.98
N ASP A 436 -1.52 2.27 -11.63
CA ASP A 436 -2.54 1.71 -12.51
C ASP A 436 -3.80 1.34 -11.73
N MET A 437 -3.63 1.00 -10.44
CA MET A 437 -4.72 0.69 -9.52
C MET A 437 -5.29 1.94 -8.81
N TYR A 438 -4.89 3.15 -9.17
CA TYR A 438 -5.34 4.38 -8.49
C TYR A 438 -6.85 4.61 -8.65
N ASP A 439 -7.36 4.54 -9.88
CA ASP A 439 -8.80 4.73 -10.13
C ASP A 439 -9.62 3.60 -9.51
N TYR A 440 -9.14 2.36 -9.62
CA TYR A 440 -9.73 1.22 -8.91
C TYR A 440 -9.81 1.49 -7.40
N ALA A 441 -8.72 1.92 -6.76
CA ALA A 441 -8.69 2.14 -5.32
C ALA A 441 -9.63 3.27 -4.87
N LEU A 442 -9.77 4.33 -5.67
CA LEU A 442 -10.76 5.39 -5.43
C LEU A 442 -12.20 4.86 -5.51
N TRP A 443 -12.48 4.00 -6.50
CA TRP A 443 -13.78 3.34 -6.64
C TRP A 443 -14.03 2.36 -5.50
N ASP A 444 -13.07 1.48 -5.19
CA ASP A 444 -13.14 0.47 -4.14
C ASP A 444 -13.39 1.10 -2.76
N ARG A 445 -12.76 2.25 -2.47
CA ARG A 445 -13.06 3.04 -1.27
C ARG A 445 -14.54 3.47 -1.23
N ARG A 446 -15.10 3.97 -2.33
CA ARG A 446 -16.50 4.43 -2.36
C ARG A 446 -17.48 3.26 -2.21
N GLU A 447 -17.18 2.13 -2.85
CA GLU A 447 -18.05 0.96 -2.86
C GLU A 447 -18.03 0.18 -1.53
N TYR A 448 -16.87 0.10 -0.87
CA TYR A 448 -16.67 -0.77 0.29
C TYR A 448 -16.27 -0.03 1.58
N GLY A 449 -16.26 1.30 1.53
CA GLY A 449 -15.92 2.22 2.63
C GLY A 449 -14.42 2.35 2.90
N PHE A 450 -13.65 1.29 2.67
CA PHE A 450 -12.19 1.28 2.78
C PHE A 450 -11.59 0.54 1.58
N PRO A 451 -10.59 1.12 0.89
CA PRO A 451 -9.96 0.46 -0.25
C PRO A 451 -9.19 -0.79 0.23
N SER A 452 -8.96 -1.78 -0.62
CA SER A 452 -8.16 -2.98 -0.28
C SER A 452 -6.69 -2.89 -0.74
N VAL A 453 -6.38 -1.90 -1.57
CA VAL A 453 -5.03 -1.56 -2.07
C VAL A 453 -4.85 -0.05 -2.07
N ASN A 454 -3.61 0.44 -2.10
CA ASN A 454 -3.29 1.88 -2.17
C ASN A 454 -3.93 2.74 -1.05
N HIS A 455 -4.16 2.17 0.14
CA HIS A 455 -4.82 2.85 1.26
C HIS A 455 -4.26 4.25 1.53
N GLN A 456 -2.93 4.37 1.63
CA GLN A 456 -2.28 5.65 1.91
C GLN A 456 -2.53 6.68 0.80
N LEU A 457 -2.43 6.26 -0.47
CA LEU A 457 -2.58 7.16 -1.62
C LEU A 457 -4.01 7.71 -1.76
N VAL A 458 -5.05 6.92 -1.49
CA VAL A 458 -6.46 7.35 -1.66
C VAL A 458 -7.13 7.83 -0.38
N LEU A 459 -6.45 7.71 0.76
CA LEU A 459 -6.87 8.20 2.08
C LEU A 459 -5.82 9.16 2.67
N MET A 460 -5.24 10.04 1.84
CA MET A 460 -4.25 11.02 2.27
C MET A 460 -4.79 11.86 3.44
N ARG A 461 -4.08 11.84 4.56
CA ARG A 461 -4.30 12.72 5.73
C ARG A 461 -3.02 13.39 6.22
N MET A 462 -1.86 12.93 5.78
CA MET A 462 -0.56 13.46 6.18
C MET A 462 0.45 13.29 5.05
N LEU A 463 1.56 14.02 5.14
CA LEU A 463 2.61 14.04 4.12
C LEU A 463 3.23 12.65 3.86
N ASP A 464 3.41 11.84 4.91
CA ASP A 464 3.92 10.46 4.82
C ASP A 464 3.10 9.61 3.84
N ASN A 465 1.81 9.89 3.67
CA ASN A 465 0.94 9.11 2.79
C ASN A 465 1.24 9.29 1.30
N CYS A 466 1.97 10.33 0.91
CA CYS A 466 2.06 10.72 -0.50
C CYS A 466 3.42 11.23 -0.96
N GLY A 467 4.14 12.03 -0.16
CA GLY A 467 5.23 12.84 -0.71
C GLY A 467 6.43 12.07 -1.20
N SER A 468 7.00 11.19 -0.38
CA SER A 468 8.17 10.39 -0.76
C SER A 468 7.91 9.55 -2.02
N PHE A 469 6.79 8.81 -2.04
CA PHE A 469 6.47 7.94 -3.18
C PHE A 469 6.06 8.75 -4.41
N GLY A 470 5.30 9.83 -4.23
CA GLY A 470 4.98 10.77 -5.31
C GLY A 470 6.24 11.38 -5.92
N SER A 471 7.26 11.69 -5.10
CA SER A 471 8.56 12.19 -5.57
C SER A 471 9.28 11.15 -6.43
N ALA A 472 9.31 9.88 -5.99
CA ALA A 472 9.89 8.78 -6.77
C ALA A 472 9.13 8.51 -8.08
N MET A 473 7.79 8.60 -8.05
CA MET A 473 6.94 8.50 -9.23
C MET A 473 7.27 9.62 -10.24
N LEU A 474 7.46 10.86 -9.78
CA LEU A 474 7.86 11.97 -10.65
C LEU A 474 9.28 11.78 -11.22
N GLU A 475 10.22 11.19 -10.46
CA GLU A 475 11.52 10.79 -11.01
C GLU A 475 11.39 9.74 -12.12
N ALA A 476 10.48 8.77 -11.95
CA ALA A 476 10.17 7.79 -12.99
C ALA A 476 9.52 8.44 -14.22
N GLN A 477 8.67 9.45 -14.02
CA GLN A 477 8.00 10.19 -15.11
C GLN A 477 8.99 10.81 -16.09
N LEU A 478 10.14 11.30 -15.60
CA LEU A 478 11.19 11.88 -16.45
C LEU A 478 11.79 10.88 -17.44
N GLN A 479 11.59 9.57 -17.24
CA GLN A 479 12.16 8.51 -18.07
C GLN A 479 11.11 7.83 -18.98
N GLU A 480 9.90 7.57 -18.49
CA GLU A 480 8.90 6.79 -19.24
C GLU A 480 7.74 7.62 -19.81
N GLY A 481 7.41 8.77 -19.20
CA GLY A 481 6.23 9.58 -19.56
C GLY A 481 4.89 8.83 -19.35
N ASP A 482 4.10 9.24 -18.35
CA ASP A 482 2.83 8.56 -18.04
C ASP A 482 1.75 9.59 -17.62
N GLY A 483 0.58 9.53 -18.26
CA GLY A 483 -0.55 10.42 -17.97
C GLY A 483 -1.20 10.17 -16.60
N MET A 484 -1.17 8.94 -16.10
CA MET A 484 -1.65 8.60 -14.77
C MET A 484 -0.79 9.25 -13.68
N PHE A 485 0.54 9.30 -13.89
CA PHE A 485 1.46 9.95 -12.94
C PHE A 485 1.12 11.42 -12.78
N ARG A 486 0.78 12.11 -13.88
CA ARG A 486 0.38 13.51 -13.86
C ARG A 486 -0.85 13.72 -12.96
N ARG A 487 -1.90 12.93 -13.15
CA ARG A 487 -3.15 13.05 -12.40
C ARG A 487 -2.96 12.77 -10.91
N ILE A 488 -2.17 11.74 -10.56
CA ILE A 488 -1.85 11.45 -9.16
C ILE A 488 -1.04 12.60 -8.55
N ALA A 489 -0.04 13.12 -9.28
CA ALA A 489 0.76 14.24 -8.81
C ALA A 489 -0.06 15.51 -8.60
N ASP A 490 -1.07 15.76 -9.44
CA ASP A 490 -2.01 16.87 -9.25
C ASP A 490 -2.83 16.71 -7.97
N SER A 491 -3.36 15.51 -7.71
CA SER A 491 -4.07 15.21 -6.46
C SER A 491 -3.19 15.41 -5.21
N ILE A 492 -1.92 14.97 -5.27
CA ILE A 492 -0.98 15.13 -4.15
C ILE A 492 -0.65 16.62 -3.94
N THR A 493 -0.48 17.38 -5.02
CA THR A 493 -0.20 18.82 -4.94
C THR A 493 -1.38 19.60 -4.36
N ASP A 494 -2.60 19.30 -4.82
CA ASP A 494 -3.82 19.89 -4.26
C ASP A 494 -3.95 19.55 -2.77
N PHE A 495 -3.65 18.32 -2.36
CA PHE A 495 -3.60 17.96 -0.95
C PHE A 495 -2.56 18.81 -0.19
N MET A 496 -1.30 18.85 -0.62
CA MET A 496 -0.24 19.59 0.10
C MET A 496 -0.49 21.11 0.16
N LEU A 497 -0.99 21.72 -0.92
CA LEU A 497 -1.15 23.17 -0.98
C LEU A 497 -2.44 23.65 -0.30
N LYS A 498 -3.55 22.90 -0.44
CA LYS A 498 -4.89 23.34 -0.05
C LYS A 498 -5.53 22.51 1.06
N GLY A 499 -5.19 21.22 1.14
CA GLY A 499 -5.83 20.28 2.07
C GLY A 499 -5.06 20.06 3.37
N LEU A 500 -3.73 20.13 3.33
CA LEU A 500 -2.86 19.90 4.48
C LEU A 500 -2.92 21.06 5.47
N GLU A 501 -2.89 20.72 6.76
CA GLU A 501 -3.00 21.68 7.84
C GLU A 501 -1.79 22.61 7.94
N ARG A 502 -2.06 23.86 8.28
CA ARG A 502 -1.05 24.93 8.38
C ARG A 502 -1.20 25.72 9.66
N ARG A 503 -0.06 26.15 10.22
CA ARG A 503 -0.01 27.19 11.25
C ARG A 503 -0.35 28.57 10.65
N GLU A 504 -0.53 29.57 11.50
CA GLU A 504 -0.90 30.94 11.08
C GLU A 504 0.16 31.58 10.16
N ASP A 505 1.44 31.24 10.33
CA ASP A 505 2.54 31.65 9.46
C ASP A 505 2.64 30.83 8.16
N GLY A 506 1.74 29.86 8.00
CA GLY A 506 1.67 28.95 6.86
C GLY A 506 2.60 27.75 6.93
N ALA A 507 3.27 27.47 8.06
CA ALA A 507 4.09 26.27 8.22
C ALA A 507 3.24 25.00 8.26
N PHE A 508 3.68 23.94 7.58
CA PHE A 508 3.02 22.64 7.67
C PHE A 508 3.12 22.06 9.09
N PHE A 509 2.04 21.44 9.55
CA PHE A 509 2.01 20.73 10.82
C PHE A 509 0.97 19.61 10.81
N ARG A 510 0.99 18.75 11.83
CA ARG A 510 0.09 17.61 12.02
C ARG A 510 -0.97 18.00 13.05
N LEU A 511 -2.22 18.18 12.64
CA LEU A 511 -3.33 18.45 13.57
C LEU A 511 -3.72 17.17 14.33
N SER A 512 -4.09 16.11 13.59
CA SER A 512 -4.27 14.73 14.06
C SER A 512 -4.99 14.58 15.41
N GLU A 513 -6.17 15.17 15.55
CA GLU A 513 -6.93 15.18 16.81
C GLU A 513 -7.13 13.77 17.40
N GLY A 514 -6.86 13.63 18.71
CA GLY A 514 -7.02 12.37 19.44
C GLY A 514 -5.82 11.41 19.32
N GLU A 515 -4.84 11.71 18.48
CA GLU A 515 -3.60 10.96 18.38
C GLU A 515 -2.53 11.49 19.35
N TYR A 516 -1.54 10.67 19.72
CA TYR A 516 -0.45 11.12 20.60
C TYR A 516 0.44 12.22 19.96
N PHE A 517 0.42 12.32 18.63
CA PHE A 517 1.18 13.29 17.83
C PHE A 517 0.30 14.46 17.36
N ASP A 518 -0.85 14.68 18.01
CA ASP A 518 -1.70 15.82 17.75
C ASP A 518 -0.94 17.15 17.95
N ASN A 519 -1.22 18.12 17.09
CA ASN A 519 -0.61 19.46 17.10
C ASN A 519 0.93 19.45 17.14
N THR A 520 1.59 18.76 16.20
CA THR A 520 3.06 18.66 16.14
C THR A 520 3.64 19.01 14.76
N MET A 521 4.90 19.44 14.71
CA MET A 521 5.70 19.62 13.48
C MET A 521 6.94 18.74 13.57
N TRP A 522 7.24 17.97 12.52
CA TRP A 522 8.33 16.99 12.52
C TRP A 522 9.36 17.35 11.47
N ALA A 523 10.66 17.29 11.80
CA ALA A 523 11.73 17.53 10.84
C ALA A 523 11.60 16.69 9.55
N ASP A 524 11.08 15.46 9.69
CA ASP A 524 10.78 14.50 8.63
C ASP A 524 9.81 15.05 7.57
N ASP A 525 8.87 15.93 7.94
CA ASP A 525 7.87 16.51 7.04
C ASP A 525 8.51 17.32 5.90
N LEU A 526 9.75 17.80 6.06
CA LEU A 526 10.51 18.42 4.98
C LEU A 526 10.89 17.42 3.87
N TYR A 527 11.20 16.17 4.22
CA TYR A 527 11.40 15.11 3.24
C TYR A 527 10.09 14.64 2.62
N MET A 528 9.03 14.59 3.42
CA MET A 528 7.71 14.17 2.93
C MET A 528 7.01 15.26 2.09
N SER A 529 7.61 16.43 1.88
CA SER A 529 7.02 17.52 1.09
C SER A 529 7.97 18.06 0.02
N ALA A 530 9.15 18.55 0.40
CA ALA A 530 9.99 19.37 -0.47
C ALA A 530 10.51 18.64 -1.72
N PRO A 531 11.01 17.39 -1.67
CA PRO A 531 11.44 16.66 -2.86
C PRO A 531 10.31 16.45 -3.88
N PHE A 532 9.08 16.21 -3.41
CA PHE A 532 7.91 16.09 -4.26
C PHE A 532 7.56 17.42 -4.92
N LEU A 533 7.39 18.48 -4.13
CA LEU A 533 7.03 19.82 -4.61
C LEU A 533 8.07 20.37 -5.61
N THR A 534 9.35 20.08 -5.37
CA THR A 534 10.47 20.43 -6.26
C THR A 534 10.36 19.70 -7.60
N ARG A 535 10.16 18.38 -7.58
CA ARG A 535 10.03 17.60 -8.83
C ARG A 535 8.76 17.95 -9.58
N TYR A 536 7.67 18.23 -8.87
CA TYR A 536 6.42 18.67 -9.47
C TYR A 536 6.62 19.99 -10.22
N ALA A 537 7.31 20.96 -9.61
CA ALA A 537 7.65 22.22 -10.29
C ALA A 537 8.46 21.98 -11.57
N VAL A 538 9.46 21.09 -11.53
CA VAL A 538 10.29 20.76 -12.71
C VAL A 538 9.47 20.12 -13.83
N VAL A 539 8.60 19.16 -13.51
CA VAL A 539 7.79 18.43 -14.50
C VAL A 539 6.70 19.33 -15.12
N THR A 540 6.19 20.31 -14.37
CA THR A 540 5.01 21.11 -14.77
C THR A 540 5.32 22.54 -15.19
N GLY A 541 6.48 23.06 -14.79
CA GLY A 541 6.79 24.48 -14.84
C GLY A 541 6.09 25.31 -13.75
N ASN A 542 5.36 24.70 -12.81
CA ASN A 542 4.72 25.43 -11.71
C ASN A 542 5.75 25.85 -10.66
N ARG A 543 6.18 27.12 -10.72
CA ARG A 543 7.16 27.67 -9.75
C ARG A 543 6.62 27.77 -8.33
N GLU A 544 5.30 27.93 -8.14
CA GLU A 544 4.69 28.10 -6.82
C GLU A 544 5.00 26.94 -5.87
N THR A 545 5.04 25.70 -6.37
CA THR A 545 5.37 24.55 -5.52
C THR A 545 6.83 24.55 -5.07
N MET A 546 7.74 25.05 -5.91
CA MET A 546 9.16 25.19 -5.55
C MET A 546 9.37 26.30 -4.53
N ASP A 547 8.69 27.44 -4.72
CA ASP A 547 8.70 28.56 -3.78
C ASP A 547 8.14 28.12 -2.41
N GLU A 548 7.06 27.33 -2.42
CA GLU A 548 6.49 26.75 -1.20
C GLU A 548 7.47 25.80 -0.51
N ALA A 549 8.18 24.93 -1.26
CA ALA A 549 9.21 24.05 -0.69
C ALA A 549 10.32 24.86 -0.01
N ALA A 550 10.80 25.93 -0.65
CA ALA A 550 11.79 26.85 -0.09
C ALA A 550 11.28 27.52 1.20
N ARG A 551 10.04 28.03 1.17
CA ARG A 551 9.40 28.67 2.33
C ARG A 551 9.29 27.73 3.53
N GLN A 552 8.92 26.46 3.32
CA GLN A 552 8.78 25.49 4.40
C GLN A 552 10.11 25.21 5.12
N PHE A 553 11.25 25.12 4.41
CA PHE A 553 12.55 24.98 5.08
C PHE A 553 12.84 26.15 6.03
N LEU A 554 12.58 27.39 5.59
CA LEU A 554 12.84 28.57 6.40
C LEU A 554 11.91 28.66 7.62
N LEU A 555 10.66 28.24 7.48
CA LEU A 555 9.72 28.16 8.60
C LEU A 555 10.12 27.07 9.60
N PHE A 556 10.41 25.85 9.12
CA PHE A 556 10.83 24.74 9.99
C PHE A 556 12.13 25.07 10.73
N ARG A 557 13.06 25.79 10.10
CA ARG A 557 14.26 26.30 10.77
C ARG A 557 13.91 27.17 11.99
N GLN A 558 12.89 28.04 11.90
CA GLN A 558 12.48 28.91 13.03
C GLN A 558 11.98 28.12 14.23
N TYR A 559 11.32 26.97 14.00
CA TYR A 559 10.76 26.15 15.08
C TYR A 559 11.77 25.14 15.64
N LEU A 560 12.58 24.52 14.79
CA LEU A 560 13.31 23.30 15.13
C LEU A 560 14.84 23.49 15.24
N PHE A 561 15.42 24.53 14.64
CA PHE A 561 16.88 24.68 14.61
C PHE A 561 17.43 25.04 15.99
N ILE A 562 18.43 24.28 16.43
CA ILE A 562 19.16 24.47 17.68
C ILE A 562 20.39 25.31 17.34
N GLU A 563 20.30 26.63 17.52
CA GLU A 563 21.31 27.60 17.05
C GLU A 563 22.72 27.29 17.60
N GLU A 564 22.83 26.85 18.86
CA GLU A 564 24.12 26.57 19.51
C GLU A 564 24.82 25.32 18.96
N GLU A 565 24.04 24.33 18.49
CA GLU A 565 24.55 23.05 17.99
C GLU A 565 24.56 22.97 16.46
N GLN A 566 23.92 23.95 15.80
CA GLN A 566 23.73 24.01 14.35
C GLN A 566 23.09 22.74 13.75
N ILE A 567 22.18 22.11 14.49
CA ILE A 567 21.41 20.92 14.09
C ILE A 567 19.93 21.12 14.46
N MET A 568 19.08 20.19 14.04
CA MET A 568 17.62 20.29 14.22
C MET A 568 17.15 19.44 15.40
N SER A 569 16.24 19.99 16.20
CA SER A 569 15.33 19.21 17.03
C SER A 569 14.45 18.33 16.15
N HIS A 570 14.09 17.14 16.61
CA HIS A 570 13.22 16.24 15.86
C HIS A 570 11.80 16.80 15.71
N VAL A 571 11.17 17.23 16.81
CA VAL A 571 9.77 17.65 16.83
C VAL A 571 9.61 18.99 17.54
N TYR A 572 8.65 19.79 17.06
CA TYR A 572 8.06 20.91 17.79
C TYR A 572 6.65 20.53 18.19
N ASP A 573 6.37 20.57 19.48
CA ASP A 573 5.05 20.23 20.02
C ASP A 573 4.31 21.52 20.39
N PHE A 574 3.29 21.87 19.61
CA PHE A 574 2.52 23.09 19.80
C PHE A 574 1.62 23.03 21.03
N LYS A 575 1.34 21.83 21.58
CA LYS A 575 0.60 21.69 22.84
C LYS A 575 1.38 22.29 24.00
N TYR A 576 2.71 22.12 23.96
CA TYR A 576 3.62 22.64 24.98
C TYR A 576 4.36 23.92 24.54
N GLY A 577 4.21 24.34 23.28
CA GLY A 577 4.85 25.54 22.73
C GLY A 577 6.37 25.46 22.72
N GLN A 578 6.94 24.26 22.52
CA GLN A 578 8.39 24.07 22.54
C GLN A 578 8.87 22.90 21.66
N ALA A 579 10.09 23.04 21.16
CA ALA A 579 10.85 21.97 20.54
C ALA A 579 11.24 20.90 21.58
N THR A 580 11.29 19.63 21.17
CA THR A 580 11.79 18.55 22.04
C THR A 580 13.26 18.71 22.39
N LYS A 581 14.02 19.44 21.55
CA LYS A 581 15.48 19.61 21.62
C LYS A 581 16.25 18.28 21.65
N VAL A 582 15.64 17.22 21.12
CA VAL A 582 16.33 15.94 20.89
C VAL A 582 16.74 15.88 19.42
N PRO A 583 18.04 16.01 19.08
CA PRO A 583 18.51 15.98 17.72
C PRO A 583 18.64 14.53 17.23
N TRP A 584 17.49 13.94 16.89
CA TRP A 584 17.43 12.61 16.33
C TRP A 584 18.13 12.56 14.96
N GLY A 585 19.01 11.58 14.78
CA GLY A 585 19.91 11.47 13.63
C GLY A 585 19.15 11.41 12.31
N ARG A 586 18.16 10.53 12.16
CA ARG A 586 17.43 10.39 10.90
C ARG A 586 16.58 11.62 10.58
N GLY A 587 15.92 12.24 11.58
CA GLY A 587 15.20 13.50 11.38
C GLY A 587 16.13 14.59 10.80
N ASN A 588 17.33 14.74 11.33
CA ASN A 588 18.36 15.65 10.78
C ASN A 588 18.82 15.26 9.38
N GLY A 589 18.99 13.96 9.15
CA GLY A 589 19.34 13.42 7.84
C GLY A 589 18.31 13.77 6.78
N TRP A 590 17.01 13.67 7.09
CA TRP A 590 15.94 14.03 6.18
C TRP A 590 15.94 15.51 5.80
N VAL A 591 16.26 16.40 6.74
CA VAL A 591 16.40 17.84 6.47
C VAL A 591 17.55 18.08 5.47
N LEU A 592 18.75 17.57 5.77
CA LEU A 592 19.92 17.78 4.90
C LEU A 592 19.76 17.13 3.51
N PHE A 593 19.24 15.90 3.48
CA PHE A 593 18.94 15.19 2.24
C PHE A 593 18.02 16.01 1.35
N SER A 594 16.89 16.46 1.90
CA SER A 594 15.84 17.14 1.15
C SER A 594 16.25 18.57 0.76
N LEU A 595 17.00 19.26 1.62
CA LEU A 595 17.53 20.58 1.31
C LEU A 595 18.52 20.52 0.16
N SER A 596 19.35 19.47 0.11
CA SER A 596 20.27 19.25 -1.02
C SER A 596 19.53 18.97 -2.34
N GLU A 597 18.39 18.26 -2.28
CA GLU A 597 17.53 17.98 -3.44
C GLU A 597 16.84 19.25 -3.96
N LEU A 598 16.36 20.12 -3.07
CA LEU A 598 15.81 21.42 -3.42
C LEU A 598 16.89 22.32 -4.06
N LEU A 599 18.05 22.46 -3.41
CA LEU A 599 19.12 23.37 -3.85
C LEU A 599 19.68 23.05 -5.25
N GLU A 600 19.67 21.78 -5.66
CA GLU A 600 20.06 21.39 -7.04
C GLU A 600 19.12 21.96 -8.10
N ARG A 601 17.83 22.09 -7.77
CA ARG A 601 16.80 22.51 -8.73
C ARG A 601 16.36 23.96 -8.54
N LEU A 602 16.70 24.57 -7.42
CA LEU A 602 16.35 25.94 -7.10
C LEU A 602 17.11 26.94 -8.02
N PRO A 603 16.41 27.86 -8.72
CA PRO A 603 17.05 28.84 -9.57
C PRO A 603 18.10 29.67 -8.83
N GLU A 604 19.23 29.97 -9.48
CA GLU A 604 20.33 30.73 -8.86
C GLU A 604 19.91 32.12 -8.35
N ASP A 605 18.91 32.71 -9.00
CA ASP A 605 18.32 34.02 -8.69
C ASP A 605 17.11 33.96 -7.75
N HIS A 606 16.74 32.77 -7.24
CA HIS A 606 15.63 32.64 -6.30
C HIS A 606 15.94 33.40 -4.99
N PRO A 607 15.00 34.24 -4.48
CA PRO A 607 15.26 35.15 -3.36
C PRO A 607 15.74 34.43 -2.09
N ASP A 608 15.19 33.25 -1.80
CA ASP A 608 15.54 32.48 -0.59
C ASP A 608 16.79 31.60 -0.75
N ARG A 609 17.40 31.53 -1.95
CA ARG A 609 18.49 30.58 -2.19
C ARG A 609 19.69 30.83 -1.28
N ALA A 610 20.03 32.08 -1.01
CA ALA A 610 21.15 32.43 -0.13
C ALA A 610 20.89 31.92 1.30
N ALA A 611 19.70 32.19 1.85
CA ALA A 611 19.31 31.76 3.19
C ALA A 611 19.27 30.23 3.32
N LEU A 612 18.77 29.53 2.29
CA LEU A 612 18.75 28.07 2.24
C LEU A 612 20.15 27.46 2.14
N LEU A 613 21.04 28.09 1.37
CA LEU A 613 22.43 27.65 1.26
C LEU A 613 23.18 27.85 2.59
N ASP A 614 22.95 28.96 3.28
CA ASP A 614 23.52 29.22 4.60
C ASP A 614 22.99 28.23 5.65
N PHE A 615 21.70 27.90 5.58
CA PHE A 615 21.10 26.87 6.41
C PHE A 615 21.74 25.48 6.14
N PHE A 616 21.90 25.10 4.88
CA PHE A 616 22.57 23.85 4.50
C PHE A 616 24.00 23.78 5.04
N LYS A 617 24.79 24.85 4.86
CA LYS A 617 26.17 24.94 5.36
C LYS A 617 26.25 24.84 6.88
N ALA A 618 25.36 25.53 7.60
CA ALA A 618 25.32 25.49 9.06
C ALA A 618 25.04 24.06 9.56
N MET A 619 24.03 23.39 8.99
CA MET A 619 23.73 22.00 9.33
C MET A 619 24.88 21.05 8.98
N CYS A 620 25.52 21.22 7.82
CA CYS A 620 26.68 20.42 7.47
C CYS A 620 27.83 20.59 8.47
N ALA A 621 28.08 21.81 8.94
CA ALA A 621 29.12 22.10 9.93
C ALA A 621 28.82 21.43 11.28
N GLY A 622 27.60 21.56 11.80
CA GLY A 622 27.18 20.96 13.07
C GLY A 622 27.21 19.43 13.03
N VAL A 623 26.71 18.82 11.95
CA VAL A 623 26.78 17.37 11.77
C VAL A 623 28.23 16.90 11.64
N ALA A 624 29.09 17.60 10.90
CA ALA A 624 30.49 17.20 10.74
C ALA A 624 31.25 17.17 12.08
N ASP A 625 30.94 18.08 13.02
CA ASP A 625 31.56 18.11 14.35
C ASP A 625 31.18 16.90 15.23
N LEU A 626 30.12 16.18 14.87
CA LEU A 626 29.59 15.03 15.62
C LEU A 626 29.94 13.68 14.97
N GLN A 627 30.74 13.64 13.89
CA GLN A 627 31.14 12.39 13.25
C GLN A 627 32.00 11.55 14.21
N SER A 628 31.60 10.29 14.41
CA SER A 628 32.34 9.42 15.33
C SER A 628 33.70 8.97 14.74
N GLY A 629 34.53 8.36 15.60
CA GLY A 629 35.78 7.74 15.19
C GLY A 629 35.59 6.66 14.11
N SER A 630 34.45 5.96 14.10
CA SER A 630 34.15 4.92 13.11
C SER A 630 33.75 5.48 11.73
N GLY A 631 33.42 6.77 11.67
CA GLY A 631 32.85 7.41 10.48
C GLY A 631 31.33 7.50 10.49
N LEU A 632 30.66 6.80 11.41
CA LEU A 632 29.20 6.85 11.57
C LEU A 632 28.75 8.01 12.48
N TRP A 633 27.45 8.27 12.50
CA TRP A 633 26.79 9.18 13.44
C TRP A 633 25.89 8.42 14.40
N ARG A 634 25.58 9.04 15.53
CA ARG A 634 24.76 8.45 16.58
C ARG A 634 23.27 8.71 16.36
N GLN A 635 22.45 7.81 16.90
CA GLN A 635 21.00 7.89 16.89
C GLN A 635 20.47 9.21 17.47
N VAL A 636 21.05 9.66 18.58
CA VAL A 636 20.87 11.02 19.09
C VAL A 636 22.23 11.70 18.95
N LEU A 637 22.30 12.74 18.12
CA LEU A 637 23.57 13.21 17.57
C LEU A 637 24.53 13.75 18.64
N ASN A 638 23.99 14.42 19.64
CA ASN A 638 24.73 15.06 20.72
C ASN A 638 24.88 14.18 21.97
N GLU A 639 24.40 12.93 21.96
CA GLU A 639 24.50 12.01 23.09
C GLU A 639 25.61 10.96 22.86
N PRO A 640 26.72 10.98 23.61
CA PRO A 640 27.85 10.08 23.37
C PRO A 640 27.53 8.59 23.51
N ASP A 641 26.54 8.26 24.35
CA ASP A 641 26.12 6.89 24.66
C ASP A 641 25.08 6.34 23.68
N ALA A 642 24.55 7.18 22.78
CA ALA A 642 23.63 6.74 21.75
C ALA A 642 24.35 5.82 20.74
N TYR A 643 23.65 4.79 20.26
CA TYR A 643 24.23 3.84 19.30
C TYR A 643 24.46 4.52 17.94
N GLU A 644 25.45 4.05 17.17
CA GLU A 644 25.74 4.58 15.83
C GLU A 644 24.69 4.12 14.81
N GLU A 645 23.93 5.01 14.19
CA GLU A 645 22.80 4.69 13.32
C GLU A 645 23.16 4.84 11.83
N ALA A 646 22.75 3.86 11.03
CA ALA A 646 23.21 3.70 9.66
C ALA A 646 22.47 4.63 8.67
N SER A 647 21.14 4.79 8.81
CA SER A 647 20.34 5.57 7.85
C SER A 647 20.69 7.05 7.87
N CYS A 648 20.85 7.67 9.05
CA CYS A 648 21.27 9.06 9.17
C CYS A 648 22.70 9.27 8.65
N THR A 649 23.60 8.33 8.94
CA THR A 649 24.97 8.36 8.42
C THR A 649 24.99 8.41 6.90
N ALA A 650 24.16 7.59 6.25
CA ALA A 650 24.06 7.58 4.80
C ALA A 650 23.49 8.90 4.24
N MET A 651 22.49 9.52 4.90
CA MET A 651 21.98 10.84 4.51
C MET A 651 23.03 11.95 4.64
N PHE A 652 23.86 11.91 5.68
CA PHE A 652 24.94 12.88 5.86
C PHE A 652 26.05 12.70 4.82
N ALA A 653 26.44 11.45 4.53
CA ALA A 653 27.37 11.15 3.45
C ALA A 653 26.86 11.66 2.09
N TYR A 654 25.56 11.44 1.82
CA TYR A 654 24.87 11.94 0.64
C TYR A 654 24.93 13.46 0.54
N ALA A 655 24.53 14.17 1.60
CA ALA A 655 24.53 15.63 1.63
C ALA A 655 25.93 16.22 1.46
N PHE A 656 26.95 15.67 2.15
CA PHE A 656 28.34 16.12 2.00
C PHE A 656 28.87 15.89 0.58
N ALA A 657 28.64 14.71 -0.01
CA ALA A 657 29.08 14.41 -1.36
C ALA A 657 28.45 15.38 -2.38
N ARG A 658 27.15 15.65 -2.27
CA ARG A 658 26.46 16.64 -3.10
C ARG A 658 26.96 18.05 -2.87
N GLY A 659 27.12 18.46 -1.62
CA GLY A 659 27.61 19.79 -1.26
C GLY A 659 28.96 20.10 -1.90
N ILE A 660 29.85 19.11 -2.03
CA ILE A 660 31.11 19.25 -2.77
C ILE A 660 30.90 19.21 -4.28
N ARG A 661 30.16 18.23 -4.81
CA ARG A 661 29.90 18.06 -6.26
C ARG A 661 29.25 19.29 -6.89
N PHE A 662 28.37 19.98 -6.17
CA PHE A 662 27.70 21.20 -6.61
C PHE A 662 28.39 22.50 -6.16
N GLY A 663 29.54 22.43 -5.49
CA GLY A 663 30.32 23.61 -5.07
C GLY A 663 29.67 24.45 -3.95
N TRP A 664 28.76 23.88 -3.17
CA TRP A 664 28.08 24.54 -2.06
C TRP A 664 28.93 24.60 -0.78
N LEU A 665 29.78 23.59 -0.57
CA LEU A 665 30.66 23.49 0.59
C LEU A 665 32.09 23.92 0.21
N SER A 666 32.70 24.73 1.07
CA SER A 666 34.06 25.25 0.93
C SER A 666 35.13 24.24 1.36
N SER A 667 36.38 24.52 1.00
CA SER A 667 37.56 23.69 1.30
C SER A 667 38.12 23.89 2.72
N ASP A 668 37.47 24.68 3.57
CA ASP A 668 37.88 24.97 4.95
C ASP A 668 37.65 23.80 5.90
N ARG A 669 36.72 22.90 5.57
CA ARG A 669 36.58 21.56 6.16
C ARG A 669 36.64 20.49 5.08
N ASP A 670 37.24 19.34 5.40
CA ASP A 670 37.35 18.22 4.46
C ASP A 670 36.07 17.36 4.47
N TYR A 671 34.97 17.93 3.99
CA TYR A 671 33.68 17.22 3.86
C TYR A 671 33.78 16.02 2.91
N ALA A 672 34.69 16.04 1.94
CA ALA A 672 34.95 14.90 1.08
C ALA A 672 35.53 13.72 1.86
N ALA A 673 36.50 13.96 2.75
CA ALA A 673 37.00 12.94 3.67
C ALA A 673 35.90 12.47 4.64
N ALA A 674 35.07 13.37 5.16
CA ALA A 674 33.96 13.00 6.03
C ALA A 674 32.96 12.05 5.33
N ALA A 675 32.57 12.37 4.09
CA ALA A 675 31.69 11.53 3.27
C ALA A 675 32.30 10.15 2.96
N ARG A 676 33.58 10.09 2.59
CA ARG A 676 34.30 8.83 2.34
C ARG A 676 34.44 8.00 3.61
N LYS A 677 34.72 8.63 4.75
CA LYS A 677 34.81 7.97 6.05
C LYS A 677 33.47 7.39 6.47
N ALA A 678 32.37 8.11 6.21
CA ALA A 678 31.02 7.63 6.43
C ALA A 678 30.71 6.38 5.59
N TRP A 679 30.96 6.43 4.29
CA TRP A 679 30.74 5.28 3.40
C TRP A 679 31.61 4.08 3.77
N ARG A 680 32.88 4.31 4.13
CA ARG A 680 33.75 3.25 4.66
C ARG A 680 33.16 2.62 5.93
N GLY A 681 32.74 3.44 6.90
CA GLY A 681 32.10 2.96 8.12
C GLY A 681 30.84 2.12 7.83
N LEU A 682 29.99 2.56 6.91
CA LEU A 682 28.78 1.84 6.50
C LEU A 682 29.11 0.47 5.88
N THR A 683 30.06 0.43 4.95
CA THR A 683 30.46 -0.83 4.27
C THR A 683 31.21 -1.80 5.18
N GLU A 684 31.86 -1.31 6.24
CA GLU A 684 32.55 -2.13 7.24
C GLU A 684 31.63 -2.64 8.36
N LYS A 685 30.60 -1.86 8.73
CA LYS A 685 29.83 -2.09 9.96
C LYS A 685 28.34 -2.29 9.77
N ALA A 686 27.76 -1.84 8.66
CA ALA A 686 26.31 -1.84 8.46
C ALA A 686 25.86 -2.64 7.23
N ILE A 687 26.73 -2.90 6.26
CA ILE A 687 26.40 -3.67 5.06
C ILE A 687 27.19 -4.98 5.09
N ASP A 688 26.48 -6.12 5.11
CA ASP A 688 27.14 -7.43 5.03
C ASP A 688 27.42 -7.85 3.58
N ARG A 689 28.23 -8.90 3.42
CA ARG A 689 28.63 -9.49 2.14
C ARG A 689 27.48 -10.18 1.38
N SER A 690 26.29 -10.26 1.98
CA SER A 690 25.04 -10.71 1.36
C SER A 690 24.12 -9.54 0.99
N GLY A 691 24.54 -8.30 1.25
CA GLY A 691 23.79 -7.08 0.95
C GLY A 691 22.74 -6.73 1.99
N ASN A 692 22.70 -7.41 3.15
CA ASN A 692 21.79 -6.99 4.22
C ASN A 692 22.31 -5.71 4.88
N VAL A 693 21.38 -4.84 5.25
CA VAL A 693 21.65 -3.57 5.90
C VAL A 693 21.25 -3.64 7.37
N TYR A 694 22.19 -3.39 8.26
CA TYR A 694 22.03 -3.36 9.71
C TYR A 694 22.08 -1.93 10.23
N GLY A 695 21.70 -1.75 11.49
CA GLY A 695 21.85 -0.46 12.16
C GLY A 695 20.87 0.62 11.71
N VAL A 696 19.81 0.25 10.98
CA VAL A 696 18.72 1.16 10.59
C VAL A 696 17.68 1.15 11.70
N CYS A 697 17.41 2.29 12.32
CA CYS A 697 16.38 2.36 13.37
C CYS A 697 14.97 2.23 12.77
N SER A 698 14.05 1.55 13.45
CA SER A 698 12.65 1.42 13.00
C SER A 698 11.94 2.78 12.94
N GLY A 699 10.74 2.85 12.36
CA GLY A 699 9.98 4.10 12.34
C GLY A 699 9.64 4.59 13.75
N SER A 700 9.74 5.90 13.93
CA SER A 700 9.80 6.54 15.25
C SER A 700 8.48 7.21 15.63
N ARG A 701 8.24 7.30 16.94
CA ARG A 701 7.34 8.27 17.56
C ARG A 701 8.15 9.52 17.93
N TYR A 702 7.72 10.26 18.95
CA TYR A 702 8.55 11.32 19.53
C TYR A 702 8.52 11.31 21.06
N SER A 703 9.54 11.93 21.65
CA SER A 703 9.66 12.14 23.10
C SER A 703 10.47 13.40 23.39
N PHE A 704 10.22 13.99 24.55
CA PHE A 704 11.07 15.03 25.14
C PHE A 704 12.32 14.46 25.81
N SER A 705 12.39 13.14 26.00
CA SER A 705 13.56 12.45 26.56
C SER A 705 14.37 11.76 25.47
N PRO A 706 15.72 11.89 25.47
CA PRO A 706 16.58 11.14 24.57
C PRO A 706 16.51 9.62 24.83
N ASP A 707 16.11 9.19 26.04
CA ASP A 707 16.04 7.77 26.42
C ASP A 707 15.15 6.96 25.48
N TYR A 708 14.03 7.52 25.03
CA TYR A 708 13.15 6.88 24.05
C TYR A 708 13.91 6.51 22.78
N TYR A 709 14.68 7.46 22.23
CA TYR A 709 15.42 7.26 20.98
C TYR A 709 16.61 6.31 21.18
N MET A 710 17.25 6.33 22.35
CA MET A 710 18.43 5.53 22.66
C MET A 710 18.11 4.10 23.07
N TYR A 711 17.01 3.89 23.79
CA TYR A 711 16.73 2.64 24.50
C TYR A 711 15.43 1.94 24.08
N ASP A 712 14.47 2.66 23.49
CA ASP A 712 13.22 2.04 23.03
C ASP A 712 13.19 1.90 21.51
N LEU A 713 13.74 2.88 20.79
CA LEU A 713 13.80 2.89 19.34
C LEU A 713 15.00 2.08 18.82
N ARG A 714 14.77 0.80 18.54
CA ARG A 714 15.79 -0.17 18.14
C ARG A 714 15.94 -0.31 16.63
N THR A 715 17.00 -1.02 16.23
CA THR A 715 17.35 -1.24 14.83
C THR A 715 16.69 -2.49 14.28
N VAL A 716 16.34 -2.45 12.98
CA VAL A 716 15.74 -3.55 12.24
C VAL A 716 16.61 -3.81 11.01
N VAL A 717 16.98 -5.08 10.80
CA VAL A 717 17.78 -5.49 9.64
C VAL A 717 16.92 -5.40 8.38
N ASN A 718 17.47 -4.81 7.32
CA ASN A 718 16.79 -4.55 6.05
C ASN A 718 15.52 -3.71 6.19
N ASP A 719 15.52 -2.79 7.15
CA ASP A 719 14.43 -1.87 7.28
C ASP A 719 14.36 -0.91 6.07
N ASN A 720 13.17 -0.78 5.48
CA ASN A 720 12.93 0.00 4.26
C ASN A 720 13.26 1.49 4.41
N HIS A 721 13.32 2.03 5.63
CA HIS A 721 13.71 3.42 5.88
C HIS A 721 15.17 3.70 5.48
N GLY A 722 16.04 2.67 5.50
CA GLY A 722 17.48 2.84 5.26
C GLY A 722 17.96 2.38 3.89
N ILE A 723 17.35 1.34 3.31
CA ILE A 723 17.89 0.67 2.11
C ILE A 723 18.04 1.63 0.93
N GLY A 724 16.98 2.35 0.55
CA GLY A 724 17.03 3.33 -0.54
C GLY A 724 18.09 4.40 -0.34
N ILE A 725 18.25 4.85 0.90
CA ILE A 725 19.21 5.88 1.27
C ILE A 725 20.65 5.37 1.22
N MET A 726 20.91 4.11 1.58
CA MET A 726 22.22 3.49 1.38
C MET A 726 22.62 3.48 -0.09
N MET A 727 21.68 3.17 -0.98
CA MET A 727 21.90 3.21 -2.43
C MET A 727 22.24 4.62 -2.90
N LEU A 728 21.44 5.61 -2.49
CA LEU A 728 21.62 7.01 -2.85
C LEU A 728 22.97 7.56 -2.35
N ALA A 729 23.33 7.26 -1.10
CA ALA A 729 24.60 7.67 -0.50
C ALA A 729 25.80 7.09 -1.25
N GLY A 730 25.77 5.78 -1.54
CA GLY A 730 26.85 5.14 -2.28
C GLY A 730 26.97 5.64 -3.72
N VAL A 731 25.84 5.96 -4.39
CA VAL A 731 25.87 6.63 -5.71
C VAL A 731 26.57 7.99 -5.62
N GLU A 732 26.16 8.89 -4.71
CA GLU A 732 26.79 10.21 -4.62
C GLU A 732 28.26 10.15 -4.20
N VAL A 733 28.65 9.20 -3.34
CA VAL A 733 30.06 8.98 -2.97
C VAL A 733 30.87 8.41 -4.15
N SER A 734 30.32 7.49 -4.94
CA SER A 734 30.94 6.99 -6.18
C SER A 734 31.21 8.15 -7.14
N MET A 735 30.20 9.00 -7.36
CA MET A 735 30.33 10.13 -8.27
C MET A 735 31.28 11.21 -7.71
N LEU A 736 31.37 11.39 -6.38
CA LEU A 736 32.37 12.27 -5.74
C LEU A 736 33.79 11.73 -5.98
N ASN A 737 34.01 10.42 -5.85
CA ASN A 737 35.32 9.81 -6.06
C ASN A 737 35.79 9.94 -7.51
N SER A 738 34.86 9.92 -8.46
CA SER A 738 35.16 10.09 -9.89
C SER A 738 35.64 11.50 -10.25
N LEU A 739 35.29 12.54 -9.47
CA LEU A 739 35.77 13.92 -9.69
C LEU A 739 37.28 14.08 -9.45
N ASN A 740 37.88 13.22 -8.62
CA ASN A 740 39.31 13.27 -8.30
C ASN A 740 40.18 12.40 -9.23
N GLY A 741 39.57 11.74 -10.23
CA GLY A 741 40.23 10.84 -11.18
C GLY A 741 40.50 11.45 -12.57
N THR A 742 40.15 12.71 -12.79
CA THR A 742 40.46 13.53 -13.99
C THR A 742 41.35 14.68 -13.60
#